data_AF-A0A7V1PXR0-F1
#
_entry.id   AF-A0A7V1PXR0-F1
#
_cell.length_a   1.000
_cell.length_b   1.000
_cell.length_c   1.000
_cell.angle_alpha   90.00
_cell.angle_beta   90.00
_cell.angle_gamma   90.00
#
_symmetry.space_group_name_H-M   'P 1'
#
loop_
_entity.id
_entity.type
_entity.pdbx_description
1 polymer ?
#
loop_
_entity_poly.entity_id
_entity_poly.type
_entity_poly.pdbx_seq_one_letter_code
_entity_poly.pdbx_strand_id
1 'polypeptide(L)'
;SDNTTKKMYYKGLRTVAADNLCLPAKVANGHIFNLINKKVDRIFYPSIVFEEKVGEDAENTYNCPIVTGYGEVLKRNIKSDIPIDSFAMSFNYMSGVKHNAYEYLKEYGITKSQVGEAIKFGMEVEYKSIQLRKNLAKDIIKKAKAEDKPLIILLGRPYHLDPMINTGIMDLIYDLGAYAISEDSIPDLNEMNLEGVLPLTQWSDHNRLYLAAKWIVNQNYNKVAALQLNSFGCGPDAVVVDEVKTIVESGGKIYISIKIDEMSNLGAAKIRIRSLLEALNQNKGFNIKPRIYTKKFTKSDKKKTILVPYFAKIYSELLEPVFYHLGYNIETLYHQSNEAVDEGLKYVNNDMCYPAIVVIGDLIKALKSGKYDPDETVVALSQTNGQCRASNYVPLLKKALIDAGFFNTPVISLSSDSFKQGFTFNPIKFLKYTVILFTIADGIMRMKLRTKPFEINKGETIALVNKLLEQLHSDAYYKPPTKKYLQKFMKYAVAEFNKIPVENKPVKKRIGIVGEIYLKNNCFSNNYLVEWLEQRGYEVVLTSYIKFFEYGFYSRVYLAKERITEPDKTKITTGAINHLTIEHYRKLVEEELKNFNRYEKEVLISEALQHKDEPLPRYLQFGEGWLLPLEISEMVKGGVKDVISLQPFGCISNQIVAKGV
;
A
#
# COMPACT_ATOMS: atom_id res chain seq x y z
N SER A 1 -0.39 12.31 27.75
CA SER A 1 -0.92 13.62 27.32
C SER A 1 -2.29 13.81 27.97
N ASP A 2 -2.84 15.03 28.00
CA ASP A 2 -4.22 15.25 28.47
C ASP A 2 -5.26 14.64 27.52
N ASN A 3 -6.51 14.57 27.98
CA ASN A 3 -7.66 14.25 27.12
C ASN A 3 -7.72 15.22 25.93
N THR A 4 -8.07 14.67 24.78
CA THR A 4 -8.12 15.41 23.53
C THR A 4 -9.18 16.51 23.57
N THR A 5 -8.81 17.70 23.07
CA THR A 5 -9.72 18.83 22.95
C THR A 5 -9.53 19.49 21.59
N LYS A 6 -10.56 20.19 21.09
CA LYS A 6 -10.44 21.00 19.86
C LYS A 6 -9.29 21.99 19.93
N LYS A 7 -9.08 22.62 21.09
CA LYS A 7 -7.94 23.54 21.33
C LYS A 7 -6.59 22.84 21.13
N MET A 8 -6.46 21.59 21.58
CA MET A 8 -5.25 20.80 21.39
C MET A 8 -5.04 20.45 19.92
N TYR A 9 -6.09 19.99 19.23
CA TYR A 9 -6.05 19.73 17.78
C TYR A 9 -5.59 20.97 16.99
N TYR A 10 -6.19 22.14 17.22
CA TYR A 10 -5.81 23.37 16.51
C TYR A 10 -4.37 23.82 16.78
N LYS A 11 -3.83 23.55 17.97
CA LYS A 11 -2.42 23.84 18.27
C LYS A 11 -1.46 23.00 17.44
N GLY A 12 -1.80 21.75 17.15
CA GLY A 12 -0.97 20.83 16.35
C GLY A 12 -1.11 21.00 14.84
N LEU A 13 -2.14 21.69 14.37
CA LEU A 13 -2.48 21.70 12.94
C LEU A 13 -1.37 22.23 12.03
N ARG A 14 -0.55 23.18 12.50
CA ARG A 14 0.53 23.80 11.71
C ARG A 14 1.71 22.86 11.40
N THR A 15 1.84 21.75 12.11
CA THR A 15 2.92 20.76 11.89
C THR A 15 2.43 19.51 11.16
N VAL A 16 1.15 19.48 10.79
CA VAL A 16 0.58 18.40 9.98
C VAL A 16 1.12 18.53 8.56
N ALA A 17 1.86 17.52 8.10
CA ALA A 17 2.50 17.51 6.78
C ALA A 17 1.52 17.45 5.60
N ALA A 18 0.28 16.99 5.84
CA ALA A 18 -0.72 16.87 4.79
C ALA A 18 -2.16 16.93 5.28
N ASP A 19 -2.98 17.71 4.58
CA ASP A 19 -4.37 17.99 4.95
C ASP A 19 -5.30 16.78 4.85
N ASN A 20 -4.96 15.77 4.07
CA ASN A 20 -5.75 14.55 3.90
C ASN A 20 -5.28 13.39 4.78
N LEU A 21 -4.46 13.66 5.81
CA LEU A 21 -4.19 12.71 6.89
C LEU A 21 -5.47 12.41 7.69
N CYS A 22 -5.52 11.21 8.27
CA CYS A 22 -6.62 10.84 9.15
C CYS A 22 -6.65 11.73 10.41
N LEU A 23 -7.85 12.01 10.92
CA LEU A 23 -8.04 12.84 12.12
C LEU A 23 -7.17 12.40 13.31
N PRO A 24 -7.02 11.09 13.65
CA PRO A 24 -6.13 10.66 14.72
C PRO A 24 -4.68 11.11 14.56
N ALA A 25 -4.14 11.08 13.33
CA ALA A 25 -2.78 11.53 13.06
C ALA A 25 -2.64 13.05 13.24
N LYS A 26 -3.64 13.81 12.82
CA LYS A 26 -3.67 15.27 13.05
C LYS A 26 -3.71 15.58 14.55
N VAL A 27 -4.55 14.88 15.31
CA VAL A 27 -4.65 15.00 16.76
C VAL A 27 -3.33 14.66 17.48
N ALA A 28 -2.58 13.67 16.99
CA ALA A 28 -1.27 13.31 17.55
C ALA A 28 -0.29 14.50 17.62
N ASN A 29 -0.27 15.39 16.63
CA ASN A 29 0.54 16.61 16.67
C ASN A 29 0.21 17.48 17.90
N GLY A 30 -1.10 17.65 18.17
CA GLY A 30 -1.58 18.39 19.32
C GLY A 30 -1.14 17.77 20.65
N HIS A 31 -1.13 16.43 20.74
CA HIS A 31 -0.64 15.73 21.92
C HIS A 31 0.86 15.91 22.14
N ILE A 32 1.68 15.91 21.08
CA ILE A 32 3.11 16.21 21.17
C ILE A 32 3.32 17.63 21.73
N PHE A 33 2.61 18.63 21.20
CA PHE A 33 2.68 19.99 21.75
C PHE A 33 2.20 20.07 23.20
N ASN A 34 1.17 19.31 23.59
CA ASN A 34 0.72 19.27 24.98
C ASN A 34 1.83 18.75 25.91
N LEU A 35 2.51 17.68 25.51
CA LEU A 35 3.63 17.11 26.27
C LEU A 35 4.83 18.05 26.34
N ILE A 36 5.17 18.72 25.22
CA ILE A 36 6.24 19.72 25.18
C ILE A 36 5.95 20.88 26.13
N ASN A 37 4.72 21.42 26.10
CA ASN A 37 4.32 22.52 26.98
C ASN A 37 4.35 22.13 28.47
N LYS A 38 4.16 20.84 28.77
CA LYS A 38 4.29 20.29 30.12
C LYS A 38 5.74 20.04 30.55
N LYS A 39 6.71 20.27 29.66
CA LYS A 39 8.15 20.09 29.93
C LYS A 39 8.47 18.69 30.45
N VAL A 40 7.86 17.67 29.83
CA VAL A 40 8.24 16.27 30.11
C VAL A 40 9.70 16.04 29.71
N ASP A 41 10.35 15.07 30.34
CA ASP A 41 11.77 14.78 30.07
C ASP A 41 11.97 14.23 28.65
N ARG A 42 11.07 13.36 28.20
CA ARG A 42 11.10 12.69 26.89
C ARG A 42 9.70 12.34 26.41
N ILE A 43 9.53 12.21 25.11
CA ILE A 43 8.27 11.77 24.48
C ILE A 43 8.51 10.47 23.73
N PHE A 44 7.84 9.40 24.15
CA PHE A 44 7.93 8.11 23.49
C PHE A 44 6.75 7.88 22.53
N TYR A 45 7.03 7.64 21.25
CA TYR A 45 6.06 7.34 20.20
C TYR A 45 6.60 6.21 19.29
N PRO A 46 6.37 4.94 19.64
CA PRO A 46 6.95 3.81 18.91
C PRO A 46 6.33 3.61 17.52
N SER A 47 7.12 3.00 16.63
CA SER A 47 6.68 2.51 15.33
C SER A 47 6.18 1.07 15.46
N ILE A 48 4.87 0.86 15.49
CA ILE A 48 4.32 -0.50 15.52
C ILE A 48 4.16 -0.98 14.07
N VAL A 49 5.01 -1.94 13.66
CA VAL A 49 5.01 -2.50 12.29
C VAL A 49 3.98 -3.63 12.19
N PHE A 50 4.07 -4.58 13.11
CA PHE A 50 3.14 -5.71 13.22
C PHE A 50 2.45 -5.73 14.57
N GLU A 51 1.16 -6.00 14.54
CA GLU A 51 0.31 -6.29 15.70
C GLU A 51 0.30 -7.78 16.04
N GLU A 52 -0.40 -8.11 17.11
CA GLU A 52 -0.79 -9.48 17.39
C GLU A 52 -1.70 -10.07 16.29
N LYS A 53 -1.72 -11.40 16.21
CA LYS A 53 -2.50 -12.14 15.22
C LYS A 53 -3.98 -12.17 15.61
N VAL A 54 -4.84 -11.78 14.67
CA VAL A 54 -6.30 -11.79 14.81
C VAL A 54 -6.89 -12.67 13.70
N GLY A 55 -7.45 -13.81 14.09
CA GLY A 55 -7.82 -14.90 13.18
C GLY A 55 -6.62 -15.80 12.84
N GLU A 56 -6.75 -17.11 13.10
CA GLU A 56 -5.64 -18.06 12.87
C GLU A 56 -5.27 -18.24 11.40
N ASP A 57 -6.20 -17.98 10.49
CA ASP A 57 -6.03 -18.03 9.05
C ASP A 57 -5.69 -16.65 8.42
N ALA A 58 -5.41 -15.62 9.24
CA ALA A 58 -4.97 -14.33 8.74
C ALA A 58 -3.66 -14.42 7.96
N GLU A 59 -3.61 -13.77 6.80
CA GLU A 59 -2.41 -13.74 5.96
C GLU A 59 -1.28 -12.90 6.54
N ASN A 60 -1.62 -11.84 7.29
CA ASN A 60 -0.63 -10.97 7.93
C ASN A 60 -1.21 -10.21 9.14
N THR A 61 -0.34 -9.45 9.81
CA THR A 61 -0.62 -8.71 11.05
C THR A 61 -0.11 -7.27 11.00
N TYR A 62 -0.03 -6.68 9.82
CA TYR A 62 0.46 -5.31 9.66
C TYR A 62 -0.41 -4.28 10.37
N ASN A 63 0.23 -3.25 10.91
CA ASN A 63 -0.43 -1.99 11.19
C ASN A 63 -0.53 -1.13 9.92
N CYS A 64 -1.34 -0.07 9.95
CA CYS A 64 -1.39 0.84 8.81
C CYS A 64 -0.09 1.68 8.71
N PRO A 65 0.30 2.12 7.50
CA PRO A 65 1.51 2.94 7.30
C PRO A 65 1.62 4.17 8.20
N ILE A 66 0.49 4.79 8.54
CA ILE A 66 0.47 5.94 9.46
C ILE A 66 0.89 5.50 10.86
N VAL A 67 0.29 4.45 11.44
CA VAL A 67 0.69 3.95 12.77
C VAL A 67 2.16 3.54 12.79
N THR A 68 2.64 2.91 11.72
CA THR A 68 4.03 2.48 11.63
C THR A 68 5.02 3.64 11.46
N GLY A 69 4.69 4.67 10.68
CA GLY A 69 5.64 5.70 10.26
C GLY A 69 5.49 7.08 10.91
N TYR A 70 4.38 7.38 11.59
CA TYR A 70 4.08 8.76 11.99
C TYR A 70 5.00 9.32 13.08
N GLY A 71 5.62 8.46 13.89
CA GLY A 71 6.66 8.87 14.85
C GLY A 71 7.82 9.60 14.17
N GLU A 72 8.27 9.12 13.01
CA GLU A 72 9.33 9.75 12.24
C GLU A 72 8.93 11.12 11.66
N VAL A 73 7.65 11.29 11.31
CA VAL A 73 7.08 12.56 10.84
C VAL A 73 7.00 13.58 11.97
N LEU A 74 6.47 13.17 13.13
CA LEU A 74 6.36 14.03 14.30
C LEU A 74 7.75 14.53 14.75
N LYS A 75 8.73 13.63 14.79
CA LYS A 75 10.12 13.94 15.15
C LYS A 75 10.77 14.98 14.22
N ARG A 76 10.46 14.98 12.92
CA ARG A 76 11.06 15.90 11.93
C ARG A 76 10.31 17.23 11.82
N ASN A 77 8.99 17.20 11.91
CA ASN A 77 8.17 18.39 11.68
C ASN A 77 7.93 19.24 12.93
N ILE A 78 8.08 18.67 14.13
CA ILE A 78 7.92 19.40 15.39
C ILE A 78 9.29 19.73 15.95
N LYS A 79 9.68 21.01 15.86
CA LYS A 79 10.89 21.51 16.50
C LYS A 79 10.70 21.52 18.02
N SER A 80 11.54 20.78 18.73
CA SER A 80 11.46 20.59 20.18
C SER A 80 12.85 20.33 20.76
N ASP A 81 13.15 20.91 21.91
CA ASP A 81 14.34 20.56 22.71
C ASP A 81 14.14 19.25 23.49
N ILE A 82 12.88 18.84 23.68
CA ILE A 82 12.51 17.55 24.28
C ILE A 82 12.63 16.47 23.19
N PRO A 83 13.40 15.39 23.43
CA PRO A 83 13.56 14.32 22.46
C PRO A 83 12.25 13.57 22.22
N ILE A 84 11.97 13.32 20.95
CA ILE A 84 10.87 12.46 20.50
C ILE A 84 11.48 11.14 20.04
N ASP A 85 11.26 10.10 20.84
CA ASP A 85 11.83 8.77 20.66
C ASP A 85 10.87 7.88 19.89
N SER A 86 11.38 7.31 18.80
CA SER A 86 10.66 6.41 17.91
C SER A 86 11.58 5.25 17.55
N PHE A 87 11.15 4.04 17.87
CA PHE A 87 11.81 2.80 17.45
C PHE A 87 10.75 1.73 17.16
N ALA A 88 11.15 0.71 16.39
CA ALA A 88 10.22 -0.28 15.90
C ALA A 88 9.85 -1.36 16.92
N MET A 89 8.57 -1.70 16.94
CA MET A 89 7.98 -2.81 17.67
C MET A 89 7.16 -3.71 16.74
N SER A 90 7.13 -4.99 17.05
CA SER A 90 6.39 -6.00 16.28
C SER A 90 5.85 -7.07 17.23
N PHE A 91 4.58 -6.94 17.59
CA PHE A 91 3.95 -7.79 18.61
C PHE A 91 3.76 -9.24 18.15
N ASN A 92 3.79 -9.51 16.84
CA ASN A 92 3.89 -10.87 16.30
C ASN A 92 5.28 -11.52 16.51
N TYR A 93 6.29 -10.77 16.97
CA TYR A 93 7.64 -11.25 17.23
C TYR A 93 8.18 -10.67 18.55
N MET A 94 7.67 -11.18 19.67
CA MET A 94 7.95 -10.68 21.02
C MET A 94 9.45 -10.67 21.39
N SER A 95 10.24 -11.60 20.87
CA SER A 95 11.70 -11.59 21.04
C SER A 95 12.35 -10.33 20.43
N GLY A 96 11.82 -9.85 19.31
CA GLY A 96 12.22 -8.60 18.69
C GLY A 96 11.82 -7.38 19.52
N VAL A 97 10.60 -7.36 20.06
CA VAL A 97 10.16 -6.30 20.99
C VAL A 97 11.09 -6.20 22.20
N LYS A 98 11.40 -7.34 22.85
CA LYS A 98 12.34 -7.39 23.98
C LYS A 98 13.74 -6.89 23.61
N HIS A 99 14.22 -7.23 22.42
CA HIS A 99 15.51 -6.76 21.92
C HIS A 99 15.50 -5.26 21.67
N ASN A 100 14.58 -4.76 20.84
CA ASN A 100 14.54 -3.35 20.45
C ASN A 100 14.27 -2.43 21.65
N ALA A 101 13.39 -2.84 22.58
CA ALA A 101 13.18 -2.12 23.83
C ALA A 101 14.44 -2.09 24.70
N TYR A 102 15.19 -3.19 24.79
CA TYR A 102 16.47 -3.22 25.51
C TYR A 102 17.54 -2.37 24.83
N GLU A 103 17.66 -2.43 23.50
CA GLU A 103 18.64 -1.62 22.75
C GLU A 103 18.42 -0.11 22.98
N TYR A 104 17.17 0.32 23.13
CA TYR A 104 16.85 1.69 23.52
C TYR A 104 17.09 1.95 25.01
N LEU A 105 16.61 1.08 25.90
CA LEU A 105 16.63 1.33 27.35
C LEU A 105 18.00 1.12 28.01
N LYS A 106 18.93 0.39 27.38
CA LYS A 106 20.28 0.16 27.92
C LYS A 106 21.08 1.45 28.10
N GLU A 107 20.80 2.48 27.31
CA GLU A 107 21.43 3.81 27.43
C GLU A 107 21.07 4.50 28.76
N TYR A 108 19.98 4.05 29.41
CA TYR A 108 19.52 4.54 30.71
C TYR A 108 19.85 3.58 31.86
N GLY A 109 20.75 2.60 31.64
CA GLY A 109 21.16 1.64 32.65
C GLY A 109 20.15 0.54 32.95
N ILE A 110 19.11 0.38 32.13
CA ILE A 110 18.10 -0.67 32.31
C ILE A 110 18.61 -1.99 31.76
N THR A 111 18.57 -3.03 32.59
CA THR A 111 19.05 -4.36 32.24
C THR A 111 18.05 -5.12 31.37
N LYS A 112 18.54 -6.09 30.60
CA LYS A 112 17.70 -6.98 29.78
C LYS A 112 16.66 -7.75 30.61
N SER A 113 16.97 -8.10 31.87
CA SER A 113 16.03 -8.79 32.78
C SER A 113 14.85 -7.88 33.13
N GLN A 114 15.14 -6.64 33.53
CA GLN A 114 14.10 -5.65 33.86
C GLN A 114 13.17 -5.37 32.67
N VAL A 115 13.72 -5.27 31.46
CA VAL A 115 12.91 -5.13 30.23
C VAL A 115 12.00 -6.36 30.03
N GLY A 116 12.55 -7.57 30.21
CA GLY A 116 11.80 -8.81 30.08
C GLY A 116 10.65 -8.93 31.09
N GLU A 117 10.90 -8.56 32.34
CA GLU A 117 9.90 -8.54 33.43
C GLU A 117 8.82 -7.49 33.19
N ALA A 118 9.18 -6.27 32.80
CA ALA A 118 8.24 -5.20 32.50
C ALA A 118 7.30 -5.55 31.32
N ILE A 119 7.85 -6.14 30.25
CA ILE A 119 7.06 -6.60 29.11
C ILE A 119 6.10 -7.71 29.54
N LYS A 120 6.58 -8.69 30.32
CA LYS A 120 5.74 -9.78 30.83
C LYS A 120 4.58 -9.23 31.68
N PHE A 121 4.87 -8.30 32.59
CA PHE A 121 3.86 -7.63 33.41
C PHE A 121 2.83 -6.90 32.55
N GLY A 122 3.27 -6.14 31.54
CA GLY A 122 2.38 -5.45 30.60
C GLY A 122 1.45 -6.40 29.85
N MET A 123 1.97 -7.53 29.36
CA MET A 123 1.16 -8.56 28.68
C MET A 123 0.13 -9.21 29.62
N GLU A 124 0.49 -9.46 30.88
CA GLU A 124 -0.46 -10.01 31.87
C GLU A 124 -1.59 -9.03 32.18
N VAL A 125 -1.30 -7.73 32.27
CA VAL A 125 -2.32 -6.68 32.46
C VAL A 125 -3.23 -6.58 31.23
N GLU A 126 -2.66 -6.58 30.02
CA GLU A 126 -3.47 -6.54 28.80
C GLU A 126 -4.39 -7.76 28.68
N TYR A 127 -3.87 -8.96 28.96
CA TYR A 127 -4.69 -10.17 28.97
C TYR A 127 -5.87 -10.06 29.94
N LYS A 128 -5.64 -9.61 31.18
CA LYS A 128 -6.71 -9.39 32.18
C LYS A 128 -7.72 -8.35 31.70
N SER A 129 -7.24 -7.27 31.07
CA SER A 129 -8.08 -6.21 30.51
C SER A 129 -8.99 -6.74 29.39
N ILE A 130 -8.46 -7.57 28.49
CA ILE A 130 -9.23 -8.24 27.42
C ILE A 130 -10.32 -9.14 28.03
N GLN A 131 -9.98 -9.94 29.05
CA GLN A 131 -10.96 -10.83 29.70
C GLN A 131 -12.08 -10.03 30.38
N LEU A 132 -11.73 -8.92 31.04
CA LEU A 132 -12.72 -8.02 31.64
C LEU A 132 -13.70 -7.46 30.59
N ARG A 133 -13.18 -6.95 29.47
CA ARG A 133 -14.02 -6.42 28.37
C ARG A 133 -14.94 -7.49 27.80
N LYS A 134 -14.44 -8.71 27.58
CA LYS A 134 -15.24 -9.84 27.10
C LYS A 134 -16.35 -10.26 28.06
N ASN A 135 -16.06 -10.30 29.36
CA ASN A 135 -17.07 -10.64 30.37
C ASN A 135 -18.17 -9.58 30.43
N LEU A 136 -17.81 -8.30 30.42
CA LEU A 136 -18.78 -7.21 30.37
C LEU A 136 -19.65 -7.27 29.09
N ALA A 137 -19.04 -7.56 27.93
CA ALA A 137 -19.78 -7.72 26.69
C ALA A 137 -20.78 -8.88 26.75
N LYS A 138 -20.41 -10.03 27.34
CA LYS A 138 -21.34 -11.16 27.56
C LYS A 138 -22.56 -10.73 28.37
N ASP A 139 -22.35 -9.95 29.44
CA ASP A 139 -23.44 -9.44 30.27
C ASP A 139 -24.35 -8.47 29.50
N ILE A 140 -23.77 -7.56 28.71
CA ILE A 140 -24.53 -6.61 27.88
C ILE A 140 -25.34 -7.34 26.81
N ILE A 141 -24.75 -8.33 26.13
CA ILE A 141 -25.45 -9.16 25.13
C ILE A 141 -26.64 -9.87 25.77
N LYS A 142 -26.46 -10.44 26.97
CA LYS A 142 -27.54 -11.12 27.71
C LYS A 142 -28.66 -10.16 28.08
N LYS A 143 -28.33 -8.96 28.59
CA LYS A 143 -29.32 -7.92 28.92
C LYS A 143 -30.09 -7.45 27.70
N ALA A 144 -29.41 -7.19 26.58
CA ALA A 144 -30.04 -6.78 25.34
C ALA A 144 -31.09 -7.80 24.85
N LYS A 145 -30.73 -9.09 24.88
CA LYS A 145 -31.65 -10.18 24.52
C LYS A 145 -32.81 -10.33 25.51
N ALA A 146 -32.54 -10.22 26.81
CA ALA A 146 -33.56 -10.38 27.85
C ALA A 146 -34.60 -9.25 27.85
N GLU A 147 -34.17 -8.02 27.56
CA GLU A 147 -35.05 -6.83 27.48
C GLU A 147 -35.63 -6.63 26.07
N ASP A 148 -35.31 -7.51 25.12
CA ASP A 148 -35.62 -7.38 23.69
C ASP A 148 -35.28 -5.99 23.10
N LYS A 149 -34.11 -5.45 23.48
CA LYS A 149 -33.61 -4.16 22.99
C LYS A 149 -32.54 -4.33 21.90
N PRO A 150 -32.48 -3.41 20.92
CA PRO A 150 -31.44 -3.43 19.92
C PRO A 150 -30.02 -3.50 20.51
N LEU A 151 -29.18 -4.34 19.90
CA LEU A 151 -27.76 -4.48 20.20
C LEU A 151 -26.95 -4.00 19.00
N ILE A 152 -26.20 -2.92 19.19
CA ILE A 152 -25.31 -2.34 18.19
C ILE A 152 -23.90 -2.84 18.44
N ILE A 153 -23.29 -3.44 17.42
CA ILE A 153 -21.87 -3.74 17.42
C ILE A 153 -21.14 -2.58 16.77
N LEU A 154 -20.42 -1.82 17.59
CA LEU A 154 -19.55 -0.76 17.11
C LEU A 154 -18.30 -1.37 16.48
N LEU A 155 -18.08 -1.06 15.21
CA LEU A 155 -16.91 -1.48 14.46
C LEU A 155 -16.00 -0.26 14.28
N GLY A 156 -14.88 -0.24 15.01
CA GLY A 156 -13.98 0.89 15.05
C GLY A 156 -12.51 0.53 15.02
N ARG A 157 -11.72 1.42 15.61
CA ARG A 157 -10.26 1.34 15.76
C ARG A 157 -9.94 1.81 17.16
N PRO A 158 -8.78 1.45 17.74
CA PRO A 158 -8.43 1.89 19.09
C PRO A 158 -8.54 3.41 19.30
N TYR A 159 -8.17 4.21 18.28
CA TYR A 159 -8.27 5.66 18.34
C TYR A 159 -9.71 6.22 18.30
N HIS A 160 -10.70 5.44 17.88
CA HIS A 160 -12.11 5.84 17.98
C HIS A 160 -12.62 5.79 19.44
N LEU A 161 -11.82 5.34 20.42
CA LEU A 161 -12.16 5.51 21.83
C LEU A 161 -11.96 6.95 22.32
N ASP A 162 -11.22 7.77 21.57
CA ASP A 162 -11.02 9.17 21.91
C ASP A 162 -12.35 9.95 21.86
N PRO A 163 -12.75 10.64 22.95
CA PRO A 163 -14.03 11.35 23.01
C PRO A 163 -14.20 12.46 21.96
N MET A 164 -13.10 13.11 21.54
CA MET A 164 -13.16 14.11 20.48
C MET A 164 -13.40 13.45 19.12
N ILE A 165 -12.85 12.25 18.90
CA ILE A 165 -12.95 11.54 17.63
C ILE A 165 -14.32 10.87 17.50
N ASN A 166 -14.76 10.05 18.47
CA ASN A 166 -16.09 9.42 18.37
C ASN A 166 -17.25 10.38 18.62
N THR A 167 -16.99 11.55 19.19
CA THR A 167 -17.99 12.59 19.48
C THR A 167 -19.15 12.14 20.39
N GLY A 168 -19.00 11.09 21.19
CA GLY A 168 -20.07 10.61 22.10
C GLY A 168 -21.11 9.71 21.42
N ILE A 169 -20.77 9.07 20.29
CA ILE A 169 -21.66 8.11 19.60
C ILE A 169 -22.12 6.97 20.53
N MET A 170 -21.27 6.53 21.45
CA MET A 170 -21.62 5.49 22.43
C MET A 170 -22.77 5.94 23.35
N ASP A 171 -22.61 7.09 23.99
CA ASP A 171 -23.63 7.66 24.88
C ASP A 171 -24.96 7.87 24.14
N LEU A 172 -24.87 8.35 22.90
CA LEU A 172 -26.02 8.54 22.02
C LEU A 172 -26.78 7.23 21.74
N ILE A 173 -26.10 6.09 21.59
CA ILE A 173 -26.77 4.80 21.36
C ILE A 173 -27.54 4.38 22.62
N TYR A 174 -26.95 4.56 23.79
CA TYR A 174 -27.60 4.28 25.08
C TYR A 174 -28.79 5.19 25.33
N ASP A 175 -28.64 6.50 25.09
CA ASP A 175 -29.72 7.49 25.23
C ASP A 175 -30.92 7.21 24.31
N LEU A 176 -30.68 6.57 23.17
CA LEU A 176 -31.71 6.15 22.23
C LEU A 176 -32.33 4.78 22.57
N GLY A 177 -31.95 4.17 23.71
CA GLY A 177 -32.56 2.96 24.24
C GLY A 177 -31.99 1.65 23.69
N ALA A 178 -30.78 1.67 23.12
CA ALA A 178 -30.09 0.49 22.63
C ALA A 178 -28.85 0.16 23.46
N TYR A 179 -28.42 -1.10 23.40
CA TYR A 179 -27.15 -1.55 23.96
C TYR A 179 -26.05 -1.48 22.91
N ALA A 180 -24.82 -1.20 23.33
CA ALA A 180 -23.66 -1.19 22.45
C ALA A 180 -22.49 -1.98 23.05
N ILE A 181 -21.74 -2.68 22.19
CA ILE A 181 -20.42 -3.24 22.51
C ILE A 181 -19.46 -2.95 21.36
N SER A 182 -18.16 -2.87 21.64
CA SER A 182 -17.11 -2.68 20.63
C SER A 182 -16.61 -4.00 20.05
N GLU A 183 -16.02 -3.96 18.85
CA GLU A 183 -15.52 -5.14 18.16
C GLU A 183 -14.46 -5.93 18.95
N ASP A 184 -13.65 -5.24 19.76
CA ASP A 184 -12.57 -5.83 20.56
C ASP A 184 -13.07 -6.53 21.83
N SER A 185 -14.34 -6.33 22.17
CA SER A 185 -15.00 -6.95 23.33
C SER A 185 -15.78 -8.22 22.97
N ILE A 186 -15.93 -8.52 21.67
CA ILE A 186 -16.71 -9.67 21.20
C ILE A 186 -16.11 -10.97 21.77
N PRO A 187 -16.92 -11.82 22.43
CA PRO A 187 -16.46 -13.11 22.91
C PRO A 187 -16.11 -14.03 21.74
N ASP A 188 -15.07 -14.85 21.92
CA ASP A 188 -14.72 -15.96 21.03
C ASP A 188 -14.36 -15.53 19.58
N LEU A 189 -14.10 -14.23 19.38
CA LEU A 189 -13.78 -13.65 18.07
C LEU A 189 -12.59 -14.35 17.38
N ASN A 190 -11.56 -14.70 18.15
CA ASN A 190 -10.34 -15.36 17.64
C ASN A 190 -10.55 -16.84 17.30
N GLU A 191 -11.67 -17.45 17.70
CA GLU A 191 -12.01 -18.84 17.35
C GLU A 191 -12.67 -18.93 15.97
N MET A 192 -13.15 -17.80 15.44
CA MET A 192 -13.70 -17.69 14.09
C MET A 192 -12.58 -17.60 13.05
N ASN A 193 -12.88 -18.03 11.82
CA ASN A 193 -11.97 -17.92 10.68
C ASN A 193 -12.33 -16.74 9.76
N LEU A 194 -11.38 -16.33 8.93
CA LEU A 194 -11.51 -15.30 7.90
C LEU A 194 -11.84 -15.87 6.52
N GLU A 195 -12.18 -17.15 6.42
CA GLU A 195 -12.54 -17.81 5.16
C GLU A 195 -13.64 -17.06 4.38
N GLY A 196 -13.43 -16.86 3.09
CA GLY A 196 -14.38 -16.15 2.23
C GLY A 196 -14.30 -14.61 2.34
N VAL A 197 -13.49 -14.05 3.24
CA VAL A 197 -13.16 -12.61 3.16
C VAL A 197 -12.41 -12.36 1.84
N LEU A 198 -12.91 -11.41 1.05
CA LEU A 198 -12.37 -11.15 -0.30
C LEU A 198 -11.06 -10.34 -0.27
N PRO A 199 -10.94 -9.23 0.50
CA PRO A 199 -9.67 -8.53 0.73
C PRO A 199 -8.60 -9.43 1.36
N LEU A 200 -7.33 -9.08 1.12
CA LEU A 200 -6.23 -9.70 1.84
C LEU A 200 -6.34 -9.38 3.34
N THR A 201 -6.26 -10.41 4.16
CA THR A 201 -6.38 -10.35 5.62
C THR A 201 -5.05 -9.95 6.27
N GLN A 202 -4.54 -8.80 5.85
CA GLN A 202 -3.18 -8.38 6.17
C GLN A 202 -3.06 -7.39 7.33
N TRP A 203 -4.16 -6.72 7.73
CA TRP A 203 -4.13 -5.72 8.79
C TRP A 203 -4.93 -6.19 10.01
N SER A 204 -4.28 -6.35 11.17
CA SER A 204 -4.89 -6.99 12.35
C SER A 204 -6.19 -6.35 12.81
N ASP A 205 -6.25 -5.02 12.91
CA ASP A 205 -7.47 -4.31 13.31
C ASP A 205 -8.62 -4.45 12.30
N HIS A 206 -8.29 -4.70 11.02
CA HIS A 206 -9.29 -4.89 9.98
C HIS A 206 -9.77 -6.34 9.93
N ASN A 207 -8.86 -7.29 10.14
CA ASN A 207 -9.20 -8.70 10.35
C ASN A 207 -10.22 -8.83 11.49
N ARG A 208 -10.02 -8.06 12.57
CA ARG A 208 -10.97 -7.95 13.67
C ARG A 208 -12.37 -7.50 13.22
N LEU A 209 -12.46 -6.51 12.32
CA LEU A 209 -13.75 -6.05 11.78
C LEU A 209 -14.43 -7.12 10.92
N TYR A 210 -13.67 -7.86 10.12
CA TYR A 210 -14.24 -8.95 9.31
C TYR A 210 -14.76 -10.08 10.19
N LEU A 211 -14.04 -10.47 11.24
CA LEU A 211 -14.51 -11.45 12.21
C LEU A 211 -15.75 -10.94 12.96
N ALA A 212 -15.77 -9.66 13.34
CA ALA A 212 -16.92 -9.05 14.01
C ALA A 212 -18.15 -9.03 13.09
N ALA A 213 -17.97 -8.72 11.81
CA ALA A 213 -19.03 -8.79 10.79
C ALA A 213 -19.59 -10.22 10.67
N LYS A 214 -18.73 -11.24 10.63
CA LYS A 214 -19.16 -12.65 10.63
C LYS A 214 -19.88 -13.02 11.92
N TRP A 215 -19.39 -12.56 13.08
CA TRP A 215 -20.02 -12.81 14.37
C TRP A 215 -21.45 -12.23 14.41
N ILE A 216 -21.65 -11.03 13.87
CA ILE A 216 -22.95 -10.37 13.73
C ILE A 216 -23.92 -11.22 12.90
N VAL A 217 -23.46 -11.72 11.75
CA VAL A 217 -24.25 -12.59 10.87
C VAL A 217 -24.66 -13.88 11.57
N ASN A 218 -23.79 -14.45 12.41
CA ASN A 218 -24.06 -15.67 13.16
C ASN A 218 -25.00 -15.49 14.37
N GLN A 219 -25.42 -14.27 14.69
CA GLN A 219 -26.35 -14.06 15.80
C GLN A 219 -27.79 -14.45 15.40
N ASN A 220 -28.41 -15.34 16.18
CA ASN A 220 -29.84 -15.64 16.04
C ASN A 220 -30.76 -14.51 16.52
N TYR A 221 -30.21 -13.48 17.18
CA TYR A 221 -30.98 -12.33 17.63
C TYR A 221 -31.21 -11.34 16.49
N ASN A 222 -32.48 -11.01 16.20
CA ASN A 222 -32.86 -10.22 15.02
C ASN A 222 -32.55 -8.72 15.17
N LYS A 223 -32.47 -8.20 16.40
CA LYS A 223 -32.18 -6.79 16.66
C LYS A 223 -30.68 -6.51 16.85
N VAL A 224 -29.84 -7.17 16.05
CA VAL A 224 -28.37 -6.93 16.03
C VAL A 224 -28.00 -6.19 14.75
N ALA A 225 -27.22 -5.12 14.87
CA ALA A 225 -26.69 -4.37 13.74
C ALA A 225 -25.22 -4.02 13.87
N ALA A 226 -24.57 -3.79 12.73
CA ALA A 226 -23.24 -3.23 12.64
C ALA A 226 -23.32 -1.71 12.49
N LEU A 227 -22.58 -0.96 13.32
CA LEU A 227 -22.34 0.46 13.12
C LEU A 227 -20.82 0.66 13.02
N GLN A 228 -20.34 0.93 11.83
CA GLN A 228 -18.92 1.17 11.59
C GLN A 228 -18.57 2.66 11.65
N LEU A 229 -17.57 2.98 12.46
CA LEU A 229 -16.91 4.28 12.48
C LEU A 229 -15.73 4.24 11.52
N ASN A 230 -15.72 5.14 10.53
CA ASN A 230 -14.59 5.31 9.61
C ASN A 230 -14.11 6.76 9.65
N SER A 231 -12.80 6.97 9.82
CA SER A 231 -12.24 8.33 9.83
C SER A 231 -11.98 8.81 8.40
N PHE A 232 -12.31 10.07 8.08
CA PHE A 232 -11.86 10.70 6.84
C PHE A 232 -10.33 10.60 6.73
N GLY A 233 -9.83 10.25 5.53
CA GLY A 233 -8.40 10.04 5.29
C GLY A 233 -7.84 8.70 5.82
N CYS A 234 -8.66 7.83 6.42
CA CYS A 234 -8.24 6.47 6.77
C CYS A 234 -8.08 5.62 5.50
N GLY A 235 -6.83 5.37 5.09
CA GLY A 235 -6.57 4.63 3.86
C GLY A 235 -7.14 3.21 3.83
N PRO A 236 -6.83 2.34 4.81
CA PRO A 236 -7.36 0.97 4.83
C PRO A 236 -8.90 0.87 4.77
N ASP A 237 -9.63 1.84 5.32
CA ASP A 237 -11.10 1.84 5.29
C ASP A 237 -11.68 1.93 3.87
N ALA A 238 -10.90 2.43 2.89
CA ALA A 238 -11.27 2.43 1.48
C ALA A 238 -11.46 1.01 0.89
N VAL A 239 -10.95 -0.01 1.58
CA VAL A 239 -11.14 -1.43 1.24
C VAL A 239 -12.15 -2.09 2.19
N VAL A 240 -12.04 -1.77 3.48
CA VAL A 240 -12.65 -2.57 4.55
C VAL A 240 -14.14 -2.28 4.73
N VAL A 241 -14.56 -1.04 4.53
CA VAL A 241 -15.98 -0.63 4.65
C VAL A 241 -16.86 -1.43 3.70
N ASP A 242 -16.42 -1.58 2.44
CA ASP A 242 -17.17 -2.32 1.41
C ASP A 242 -17.32 -3.80 1.79
N GLU A 243 -16.24 -4.46 2.24
CA GLU A 243 -16.30 -5.88 2.59
C GLU A 243 -17.09 -6.15 3.86
N VAL A 244 -16.92 -5.34 4.91
CA VAL A 244 -17.71 -5.46 6.15
C VAL A 244 -19.20 -5.30 5.83
N LYS A 245 -19.56 -4.29 5.01
CA LYS A 245 -20.92 -4.10 4.53
C LYS A 245 -21.43 -5.35 3.82
N THR A 246 -20.68 -5.86 2.84
CA THR A 246 -21.07 -7.07 2.08
C THR A 246 -21.27 -8.29 2.97
N ILE A 247 -20.39 -8.53 3.95
CA ILE A 247 -20.54 -9.64 4.90
C ILE A 247 -21.84 -9.48 5.71
N VAL A 248 -22.06 -8.32 6.33
CA VAL A 248 -23.23 -8.09 7.20
C VAL A 248 -24.54 -8.17 6.41
N GLU A 249 -24.62 -7.50 5.25
CA GLU A 249 -25.82 -7.50 4.41
C GLU A 249 -26.11 -8.88 3.80
N SER A 250 -25.07 -9.67 3.49
CA SER A 250 -25.27 -11.06 3.00
C SER A 250 -25.92 -11.96 4.04
N GLY A 251 -25.74 -11.68 5.33
CA GLY A 251 -26.42 -12.35 6.43
C GLY A 251 -27.82 -11.83 6.74
N GLY A 252 -28.36 -10.90 5.94
CA GLY A 252 -29.65 -10.27 6.20
C GLY A 252 -29.66 -9.35 7.42
N LYS A 253 -28.50 -8.88 7.87
CA LYS A 253 -28.33 -7.94 9.00
C LYS A 253 -28.17 -6.51 8.48
N ILE A 254 -28.42 -5.54 9.35
CA ILE A 254 -28.32 -4.12 8.99
C ILE A 254 -26.89 -3.62 9.27
N TYR A 255 -26.32 -2.96 8.27
CA TYR A 255 -25.03 -2.27 8.36
C TYR A 255 -25.24 -0.77 8.17
N ILE A 256 -24.62 0.04 9.03
CA ILE A 256 -24.48 1.48 8.82
C ILE A 256 -23.02 1.91 8.97
N SER A 257 -22.62 2.94 8.23
CA SER A 257 -21.32 3.57 8.37
C SER A 257 -21.47 5.06 8.70
N ILE A 258 -20.68 5.55 9.65
CA ILE A 258 -20.58 6.95 10.04
C ILE A 258 -19.15 7.42 9.80
N LYS A 259 -18.99 8.26 8.77
CA LYS A 259 -17.72 8.88 8.44
C LYS A 259 -17.47 10.04 9.41
N ILE A 260 -16.42 9.92 10.21
CA ILE A 260 -15.97 10.92 11.19
C ILE A 260 -14.97 11.83 10.49
N ASP A 261 -15.20 13.14 10.59
CA ASP A 261 -14.26 14.17 10.17
C ASP A 261 -13.98 15.15 11.33
N GLU A 262 -13.30 16.25 11.04
CA GLU A 262 -12.93 17.25 12.05
C GLU A 262 -14.13 18.07 12.56
N MET A 263 -15.25 18.03 11.82
CA MET A 263 -16.49 18.67 12.19
C MET A 263 -17.36 17.67 12.98
N SER A 264 -17.74 18.04 14.20
CA SER A 264 -18.70 17.23 14.95
C SER A 264 -20.09 17.39 14.33
N ASN A 265 -20.58 16.36 13.63
CA ASN A 265 -21.91 16.32 13.05
C ASN A 265 -22.80 15.27 13.74
N LEU A 266 -22.99 15.45 15.05
CA LEU A 266 -23.84 14.56 15.84
C LEU A 266 -25.31 14.57 15.40
N GLY A 267 -25.78 15.65 14.77
CA GLY A 267 -27.14 15.72 14.22
C GLY A 267 -27.38 14.64 13.17
N ALA A 268 -26.50 14.55 12.17
CA ALA A 268 -26.60 13.52 11.13
C ALA A 268 -26.43 12.10 11.70
N ALA A 269 -25.49 11.91 12.63
CA ALA A 269 -25.30 10.62 13.31
C ALA A 269 -26.56 10.19 14.08
N LYS A 270 -27.16 11.10 14.84
CA LYS A 270 -28.40 10.86 15.60
C LYS A 270 -29.57 10.45 14.72
N ILE A 271 -29.75 11.09 13.57
CA ILE A 271 -30.80 10.73 12.62
C ILE A 271 -30.56 9.30 12.09
N ARG A 272 -29.33 8.98 11.65
CA ARG A 272 -28.98 7.65 11.14
C ARG A 272 -29.17 6.55 12.18
N ILE A 273 -28.75 6.79 13.42
CA ILE A 273 -28.91 5.81 14.51
C ILE A 273 -30.39 5.63 14.85
N ARG A 274 -31.20 6.70 14.92
CA ARG A 274 -32.65 6.58 15.13
C ARG A 274 -33.32 5.73 14.06
N SER A 275 -33.07 6.02 12.78
CA SER A 275 -33.62 5.24 11.68
C SER A 275 -33.17 3.78 11.71
N LEU A 276 -31.92 3.51 12.12
CA LEU A 276 -31.42 2.15 12.34
C LEU A 276 -32.23 1.41 13.41
N LEU A 277 -32.45 2.04 14.56
CA LEU A 277 -33.19 1.42 15.67
C LEU A 277 -34.65 1.15 15.30
N GLU A 278 -35.29 2.07 14.58
CA GLU A 278 -36.64 1.87 14.03
C GLU A 278 -36.68 0.68 13.06
N ALA A 279 -35.71 0.59 12.14
CA ALA A 279 -35.60 -0.52 11.20
C ALA A 279 -35.40 -1.87 11.91
N LEU A 280 -34.58 -1.92 12.97
CA LEU A 280 -34.37 -3.13 13.76
C LEU A 280 -35.63 -3.59 14.48
N ASN A 281 -36.44 -2.65 14.99
CA ASN A 281 -37.71 -2.98 15.63
C ASN A 281 -38.78 -3.46 14.64
N GLN A 282 -38.69 -3.07 13.37
CA GLN A 282 -39.59 -3.51 12.29
C GLN A 282 -39.12 -4.79 11.59
N ASN A 283 -37.86 -5.22 11.80
CA ASN A 283 -37.27 -6.32 11.05
C ASN A 283 -37.88 -7.67 11.45
N LYS A 284 -38.65 -8.28 10.54
CA LYS A 284 -39.38 -9.53 10.75
C LYS A 284 -38.60 -10.80 10.35
N GLY A 285 -37.37 -10.70 9.86
CA GLY A 285 -36.57 -11.89 9.51
C GLY A 285 -35.27 -11.60 8.77
N PHE A 286 -34.48 -12.66 8.50
CA PHE A 286 -33.22 -12.56 7.78
C PHE A 286 -33.42 -12.82 6.28
N ASN A 287 -33.01 -11.87 5.44
CA ASN A 287 -32.90 -12.09 4.00
C ASN A 287 -31.46 -12.44 3.64
N ILE A 288 -31.10 -13.72 3.76
CA ILE A 288 -29.75 -14.21 3.51
C ILE A 288 -29.51 -14.28 2.00
N LYS A 289 -28.44 -13.62 1.54
CA LYS A 289 -28.02 -13.63 0.14
C LYS A 289 -26.68 -14.37 0.03
N PRO A 290 -26.57 -15.42 -0.80
CA PRO A 290 -25.30 -16.10 -0.97
C PRO A 290 -24.26 -15.15 -1.58
N ARG A 291 -23.02 -15.24 -1.08
CA ARG A 291 -21.91 -14.45 -1.61
C ARG A 291 -21.43 -15.04 -2.94
N ILE A 292 -21.24 -14.17 -3.92
CA ILE A 292 -20.71 -14.51 -5.24
C ILE A 292 -19.20 -14.26 -5.21
N TYR A 293 -18.44 -15.14 -5.86
CA TYR A 293 -16.99 -15.03 -6.01
C TYR A 293 -16.61 -15.22 -7.48
N THR A 294 -15.50 -14.63 -7.89
CA THR A 294 -14.94 -14.86 -9.23
C THR A 294 -14.49 -16.31 -9.41
N LYS A 295 -14.57 -16.83 -10.63
CA LYS A 295 -13.99 -18.13 -11.00
C LYS A 295 -12.53 -18.22 -10.56
N LYS A 296 -12.15 -19.34 -9.96
CA LYS A 296 -10.74 -19.60 -9.60
C LYS A 296 -9.95 -19.94 -10.85
N PHE A 297 -8.73 -19.42 -10.95
CA PHE A 297 -7.80 -19.83 -12.00
C PHE A 297 -7.41 -21.30 -11.82
N THR A 298 -7.37 -22.04 -12.92
CA THR A 298 -7.04 -23.47 -12.94
C THR A 298 -6.04 -23.78 -14.05
N LYS A 299 -5.48 -25.00 -14.06
CA LYS A 299 -4.51 -25.41 -15.09
C LYS A 299 -5.09 -25.37 -16.52
N SER A 300 -6.40 -25.56 -16.69
CA SER A 300 -7.05 -25.44 -18.00
C SER A 300 -7.04 -24.01 -18.54
N ASP A 301 -6.99 -23.01 -17.65
CA ASP A 301 -6.94 -21.60 -18.04
C ASP A 301 -5.55 -21.16 -18.51
N LYS A 302 -4.52 -22.03 -18.42
CA LYS A 302 -3.14 -21.71 -18.83
C LYS A 302 -3.00 -21.29 -20.29
N LYS A 303 -3.88 -21.80 -21.17
CA LYS A 303 -3.86 -21.49 -22.61
C LYS A 303 -4.65 -20.23 -22.98
N LYS A 304 -5.42 -19.68 -22.04
CA LYS A 304 -6.24 -18.48 -22.25
C LYS A 304 -5.37 -17.23 -22.35
N THR A 305 -5.93 -16.20 -22.98
CA THR A 305 -5.29 -14.89 -23.00
C THR A 305 -5.39 -14.24 -21.63
N ILE A 306 -4.26 -13.80 -21.09
CA ILE A 306 -4.18 -13.10 -19.82
C ILE A 306 -4.02 -11.61 -20.10
N LEU A 307 -5.02 -10.81 -19.73
CA LEU A 307 -4.97 -9.36 -19.86
C LEU A 307 -4.24 -8.74 -18.66
N VAL A 308 -3.29 -7.86 -18.95
CA VAL A 308 -2.55 -7.07 -17.96
C VAL A 308 -2.70 -5.59 -18.34
N PRO A 309 -2.99 -4.69 -17.38
CA PRO A 309 -3.09 -3.27 -17.70
C PRO A 309 -1.73 -2.67 -18.06
N TYR A 310 -1.73 -1.60 -18.86
CA TYR A 310 -0.52 -0.83 -19.11
C TYR A 310 -0.05 -0.12 -17.84
N PHE A 311 1.16 -0.46 -17.41
CA PHE A 311 1.73 0.03 -16.15
C PHE A 311 2.71 1.18 -16.39
N ALA A 312 3.73 0.94 -17.21
CA ALA A 312 4.82 1.88 -17.42
C ALA A 312 5.27 1.88 -18.88
N LYS A 313 5.47 3.08 -19.42
CA LYS A 313 6.01 3.26 -20.77
C LYS A 313 7.38 2.61 -20.87
N ILE A 314 7.66 1.93 -21.97
CA ILE A 314 8.89 1.14 -22.23
C ILE A 314 8.89 -0.26 -21.58
N TYR A 315 8.27 -0.45 -20.41
CA TYR A 315 8.44 -1.68 -19.64
C TYR A 315 7.32 -2.70 -19.82
N SER A 316 6.06 -2.26 -19.92
CA SER A 316 4.91 -3.16 -19.84
C SER A 316 4.90 -4.23 -20.93
N GLU A 317 5.23 -3.86 -22.16
CA GLU A 317 5.22 -4.75 -23.33
C GLU A 317 6.31 -5.83 -23.25
N LEU A 318 7.41 -5.56 -22.51
CA LEU A 318 8.50 -6.51 -22.31
C LEU A 318 8.09 -7.68 -21.41
N LEU A 319 6.95 -7.59 -20.71
CA LEU A 319 6.40 -8.71 -19.96
C LEU A 319 5.84 -9.80 -20.87
N GLU A 320 5.31 -9.44 -22.04
CA GLU A 320 4.71 -10.41 -22.95
C GLU A 320 5.73 -11.48 -23.43
N PRO A 321 6.91 -11.13 -23.97
CA PRO A 321 7.92 -12.14 -24.32
C PRO A 321 8.46 -12.90 -23.11
N VAL A 322 8.54 -12.26 -21.93
CA VAL A 322 8.95 -12.96 -20.69
C VAL A 322 7.98 -14.10 -20.37
N PHE A 323 6.68 -13.81 -20.36
CA PHE A 323 5.66 -14.80 -20.05
C PHE A 323 5.46 -15.83 -21.17
N TYR A 324 5.69 -15.43 -22.43
CA TYR A 324 5.72 -16.36 -23.55
C TYR A 324 6.74 -17.49 -23.32
N HIS A 325 7.97 -17.16 -22.92
CA HIS A 325 9.01 -18.16 -22.58
C HIS A 325 8.73 -18.93 -21.27
N LEU A 326 7.76 -18.48 -20.47
CA LEU A 326 7.26 -19.19 -19.28
C LEU A 326 6.01 -20.02 -19.60
N GLY A 327 5.54 -20.00 -20.84
CA GLY A 327 4.42 -20.80 -21.34
C GLY A 327 3.04 -20.18 -21.07
N TYR A 328 2.95 -18.85 -21.05
CA TYR A 328 1.70 -18.10 -20.88
C TYR A 328 1.55 -17.05 -21.98
N ASN A 329 0.31 -16.83 -22.43
CA ASN A 329 -0.02 -15.77 -23.39
C ASN A 329 -0.54 -14.54 -22.63
N ILE A 330 0.26 -13.48 -22.56
CA ILE A 330 -0.14 -12.21 -21.93
C ILE A 330 -0.31 -11.15 -23.00
N GLU A 331 -1.39 -10.38 -22.91
CA GLU A 331 -1.63 -9.19 -23.72
C GLU A 331 -1.71 -7.96 -22.81
N THR A 332 -0.88 -6.96 -23.11
CA THR A 332 -0.91 -5.68 -22.40
C THR A 332 -2.00 -4.78 -23.00
N LEU A 333 -2.85 -4.19 -22.17
CA LEU A 333 -3.89 -3.26 -22.62
C LEU A 333 -3.32 -1.88 -22.93
N TYR A 334 -3.09 -1.57 -24.19
CA TYR A 334 -2.57 -0.27 -24.63
C TYR A 334 -3.60 0.86 -24.51
N HIS A 335 -3.08 2.09 -24.41
CA HIS A 335 -3.85 3.34 -24.49
C HIS A 335 -4.96 3.48 -23.45
N GLN A 336 -4.52 3.79 -22.23
CA GLN A 336 -5.43 4.26 -21.19
C GLN A 336 -6.10 5.57 -21.61
N SER A 337 -7.35 5.72 -21.17
CA SER A 337 -8.25 6.77 -21.64
C SER A 337 -9.18 7.21 -20.52
N ASN A 338 -9.85 8.36 -20.68
CA ASN A 338 -10.78 8.86 -19.66
C ASN A 338 -11.97 7.91 -19.46
N GLU A 339 -12.37 7.16 -20.49
CA GLU A 339 -13.39 6.12 -20.39
C GLU A 339 -12.99 5.02 -19.41
N ALA A 340 -11.70 4.70 -19.28
CA ALA A 340 -11.23 3.75 -18.27
C ALA A 340 -11.39 4.33 -16.85
N VAL A 341 -11.19 5.63 -16.67
CA VAL A 341 -11.40 6.31 -15.37
C VAL A 341 -12.88 6.29 -15.02
N ASP A 342 -13.75 6.70 -15.94
CA ASP A 342 -15.20 6.70 -15.75
C ASP A 342 -15.74 5.31 -15.44
N GLU A 343 -15.19 4.28 -16.08
CA GLU A 343 -15.55 2.89 -15.81
C GLU A 343 -15.07 2.43 -14.44
N GLY A 344 -13.83 2.78 -14.04
CA GLY A 344 -13.29 2.48 -12.72
C GLY A 344 -14.11 3.11 -11.58
N LEU A 345 -14.55 4.36 -11.74
CA LEU A 345 -15.35 5.09 -10.74
C LEU A 345 -16.74 4.48 -10.48
N LYS A 346 -17.24 3.63 -11.39
CA LYS A 346 -18.52 2.92 -11.18
C LYS A 346 -18.40 1.75 -10.18
N TYR A 347 -17.21 1.16 -10.05
CA TYR A 347 -17.02 -0.11 -9.32
C TYR A 347 -15.98 -0.05 -8.21
N VAL A 348 -15.07 0.93 -8.25
CA VAL A 348 -14.03 1.12 -7.24
C VAL A 348 -14.44 2.24 -6.30
N ASN A 349 -14.29 2.01 -5.00
CA ASN A 349 -14.57 3.02 -3.98
C ASN A 349 -13.73 4.29 -4.21
N ASN A 350 -14.37 5.45 -4.23
CA ASN A 350 -13.72 6.75 -4.49
C ASN A 350 -12.61 7.12 -3.49
N ASP A 351 -12.64 6.55 -2.29
CA ASP A 351 -11.57 6.75 -1.31
C ASP A 351 -10.28 5.99 -1.71
N MET A 352 -10.30 5.08 -2.70
CA MET A 352 -9.11 4.34 -3.18
C MET A 352 -8.11 5.21 -3.95
N CYS A 353 -6.88 4.70 -4.08
CA CYS A 353 -5.83 5.36 -4.86
C CYS A 353 -6.24 5.47 -6.34
N TYR A 354 -5.99 6.62 -6.98
CA TYR A 354 -6.23 6.84 -8.41
C TYR A 354 -5.66 5.73 -9.32
N PRO A 355 -4.44 5.18 -9.10
CA PRO A 355 -3.96 4.00 -9.85
C PRO A 355 -4.93 2.82 -9.86
N ALA A 356 -5.61 2.51 -8.74
CA ALA A 356 -6.56 1.41 -8.66
C ALA A 356 -7.76 1.63 -9.59
N ILE A 357 -8.27 2.87 -9.61
CA ILE A 357 -9.40 3.27 -10.46
C ILE A 357 -9.03 3.08 -11.92
N VAL A 358 -7.86 3.57 -12.33
CA VAL A 358 -7.39 3.48 -13.72
C VAL A 358 -7.19 2.03 -14.15
N VAL A 359 -6.41 1.23 -13.40
CA VAL A 359 -6.06 -0.13 -13.85
C VAL A 359 -7.23 -1.10 -13.83
N ILE A 360 -8.15 -0.97 -12.84
CA ILE A 360 -9.35 -1.81 -12.77
C ILE A 360 -10.34 -1.39 -13.86
N GLY A 361 -10.53 -0.08 -14.04
CA GLY A 361 -11.39 0.45 -15.08
C GLY A 361 -10.94 0.07 -16.48
N ASP A 362 -9.62 0.05 -16.74
CA ASP A 362 -9.06 -0.36 -18.04
C ASP A 362 -9.34 -1.84 -18.35
N LEU A 363 -9.22 -2.73 -17.35
CA LEU A 363 -9.57 -4.15 -17.50
C LEU A 363 -11.08 -4.36 -17.72
N ILE A 364 -11.94 -3.65 -16.99
CA ILE A 364 -13.40 -3.76 -17.17
C ILE A 364 -13.82 -3.20 -18.53
N LYS A 365 -13.27 -2.05 -18.93
CA LYS A 365 -13.48 -1.45 -20.26
C LYS A 365 -13.10 -2.45 -21.36
N ALA A 366 -11.96 -3.13 -21.22
CA ALA A 366 -11.54 -4.15 -22.19
C ALA A 366 -12.58 -5.28 -22.30
N LEU A 367 -13.05 -5.85 -21.19
CA LEU A 367 -14.08 -6.90 -21.22
C LEU A 367 -15.41 -6.39 -21.82
N LYS A 368 -15.83 -5.16 -21.50
CA LYS A 368 -17.05 -4.56 -22.05
C LYS A 368 -16.98 -4.22 -23.54
N SER A 369 -15.77 -4.10 -24.10
CA SER A 369 -15.60 -3.79 -25.53
C SER A 369 -16.11 -4.90 -26.47
N GLY A 370 -16.32 -6.12 -25.94
CA GLY A 370 -16.67 -7.30 -26.74
C GLY A 370 -15.49 -7.92 -27.50
N LYS A 371 -14.29 -7.32 -27.46
CA LYS A 371 -13.07 -7.89 -28.07
C LYS A 371 -12.60 -9.15 -27.35
N TYR A 372 -12.86 -9.26 -26.05
CA TYR A 372 -12.39 -10.36 -25.21
C TYR A 372 -13.59 -11.11 -24.62
N ASP A 373 -13.65 -12.41 -24.87
CA ASP A 373 -14.66 -13.28 -24.27
C ASP A 373 -14.32 -13.52 -22.79
N PRO A 374 -15.19 -13.13 -21.83
CA PRO A 374 -14.98 -13.34 -20.40
C PRO A 374 -14.70 -14.80 -19.99
N ASP A 375 -15.21 -15.79 -20.73
CA ASP A 375 -15.00 -17.21 -20.45
C ASP A 375 -13.64 -17.72 -20.95
N GLU A 376 -13.10 -17.11 -22.00
CA GLU A 376 -11.78 -17.43 -22.60
C GLU A 376 -10.66 -16.45 -22.22
N THR A 377 -10.95 -15.54 -21.28
CA THR A 377 -10.03 -14.53 -20.81
C THR A 377 -9.72 -14.69 -19.32
N VAL A 378 -8.49 -14.38 -18.93
CA VAL A 378 -8.04 -14.22 -17.55
C VAL A 378 -7.55 -12.80 -17.38
N VAL A 379 -7.76 -12.18 -16.23
CA VAL A 379 -7.18 -10.86 -15.93
C VAL A 379 -6.14 -10.96 -14.82
N ALA A 380 -5.11 -10.12 -14.92
CA ALA A 380 -3.97 -10.17 -14.01
C ALA A 380 -3.57 -8.76 -13.53
N LEU A 381 -3.26 -8.67 -12.24
CA LEU A 381 -2.72 -7.45 -11.61
C LEU A 381 -1.54 -7.79 -10.69
N SER A 382 -0.58 -6.87 -10.57
CA SER A 382 0.48 -6.99 -9.58
C SER A 382 -0.08 -6.83 -8.16
N GLN A 383 0.55 -7.51 -7.21
CA GLN A 383 0.17 -7.46 -5.80
C GLN A 383 1.43 -7.34 -4.95
N THR A 384 1.50 -6.31 -4.09
CA THR A 384 2.73 -5.97 -3.34
C THR A 384 2.87 -6.71 -2.01
N ASN A 385 1.77 -7.23 -1.43
CA ASN A 385 1.74 -7.97 -0.17
C ASN A 385 2.37 -7.23 1.03
N GLY A 386 2.26 -5.90 1.04
CA GLY A 386 2.72 -5.04 2.14
C GLY A 386 1.60 -4.22 2.77
N GLN A 387 1.95 -3.24 3.60
CA GLN A 387 0.98 -2.42 4.36
C GLN A 387 0.16 -1.45 3.50
N CYS A 388 0.56 -1.24 2.24
CA CYS A 388 -0.09 -0.30 1.32
C CYS A 388 -1.42 -0.85 0.79
N ARG A 389 -2.28 0.05 0.31
CA ARG A 389 -3.53 -0.29 -0.40
C ARG A 389 -3.30 -1.09 -1.68
N ALA A 390 -2.13 -0.94 -2.31
CA ALA A 390 -1.75 -1.67 -3.51
C ALA A 390 -1.85 -3.20 -3.34
N SER A 391 -1.67 -3.73 -2.12
CA SER A 391 -1.86 -5.16 -1.84
C SER A 391 -3.31 -5.62 -2.10
N ASN A 392 -4.29 -4.74 -2.00
CA ASN A 392 -5.71 -5.08 -2.16
C ASN A 392 -6.29 -4.78 -3.55
N TYR A 393 -5.46 -4.41 -4.54
CA TYR A 393 -5.96 -4.14 -5.89
C TYR A 393 -6.56 -5.39 -6.57
N VAL A 394 -5.98 -6.57 -6.36
CA VAL A 394 -6.51 -7.84 -6.88
C VAL A 394 -7.87 -8.20 -6.27
N PRO A 395 -8.06 -8.19 -4.93
CA PRO A 395 -9.39 -8.31 -4.33
C PRO A 395 -10.41 -7.29 -4.84
N LEU A 396 -10.01 -6.03 -4.99
CA LEU A 396 -10.89 -4.99 -5.51
C LEU A 396 -11.28 -5.24 -6.96
N LEU A 397 -10.35 -5.70 -7.79
CA LEU A 397 -10.66 -6.14 -9.16
C LEU A 397 -11.68 -7.28 -9.15
N LYS A 398 -11.52 -8.29 -8.28
CA LYS A 398 -12.50 -9.38 -8.17
C LYS A 398 -13.90 -8.86 -7.82
N LYS A 399 -14.01 -7.95 -6.84
CA LYS A 399 -15.27 -7.29 -6.48
C LYS A 399 -15.85 -6.54 -7.67
N ALA A 400 -15.03 -5.72 -8.32
CA ALA A 400 -15.46 -4.89 -9.44
C ALA A 400 -15.94 -5.73 -10.64
N LEU A 401 -15.31 -6.88 -10.92
CA LEU A 401 -15.78 -7.82 -11.94
C LEU A 401 -17.12 -8.45 -11.58
N ILE A 402 -17.34 -8.83 -10.31
CA ILE A 402 -18.63 -9.36 -9.84
C ILE A 402 -19.72 -8.30 -10.04
N ASP A 403 -19.47 -7.07 -9.59
CA ASP A 403 -20.41 -5.95 -9.71
C ASP A 403 -20.67 -5.56 -11.18
N ALA A 404 -19.70 -5.79 -12.07
CA ALA A 404 -19.82 -5.57 -13.51
C ALA A 404 -20.44 -6.75 -14.28
N GLY A 405 -20.72 -7.89 -13.62
CA GLY A 405 -21.31 -9.09 -14.23
C GLY A 405 -20.32 -10.09 -14.83
N PHE A 406 -19.01 -9.90 -14.64
CA PHE A 406 -17.92 -10.75 -15.15
C PHE A 406 -17.38 -11.74 -14.11
N PHE A 407 -18.25 -12.32 -13.28
CA PHE A 407 -17.85 -13.24 -12.21
C PHE A 407 -17.24 -14.56 -12.75
N ASN A 408 -17.46 -14.89 -14.02
CA ASN A 408 -16.88 -16.05 -14.70
C ASN A 408 -15.40 -15.86 -15.11
N THR A 409 -14.91 -14.62 -15.18
CA THR A 409 -13.51 -14.31 -15.54
C THR A 409 -12.56 -14.57 -14.36
N PRO A 410 -11.56 -15.46 -14.49
CA PRO A 410 -10.58 -15.67 -13.45
C PRO A 410 -9.66 -14.45 -13.25
N VAL A 411 -9.29 -14.21 -11.99
CA VAL A 411 -8.34 -13.15 -11.61
C VAL A 411 -7.10 -13.77 -10.98
N ILE A 412 -5.93 -13.42 -11.50
CA ILE A 412 -4.64 -13.83 -10.93
C ILE A 412 -3.86 -12.61 -10.42
N SER A 413 -3.10 -12.83 -9.35
CA SER A 413 -2.07 -11.89 -8.91
C SER A 413 -0.76 -12.20 -9.64
N LEU A 414 0.04 -11.18 -9.97
CA LEU A 414 1.43 -11.30 -10.42
C LEU A 414 2.34 -10.99 -9.22
N SER A 415 2.54 -11.97 -8.34
CA SER A 415 3.27 -11.83 -7.09
C SER A 415 3.84 -13.18 -6.60
N SER A 416 4.35 -13.25 -5.38
CA SER A 416 4.70 -14.55 -4.77
C SER A 416 3.48 -15.46 -4.54
N ASP A 417 2.26 -14.90 -4.43
CA ASP A 417 1.05 -15.69 -4.18
C ASP A 417 0.43 -16.28 -5.46
N SER A 418 0.94 -15.93 -6.64
CA SER A 418 0.48 -16.52 -7.90
C SER A 418 0.55 -18.05 -7.91
N PHE A 419 1.59 -18.61 -7.26
CA PHE A 419 1.75 -20.06 -7.14
C PHE A 419 0.61 -20.73 -6.36
N LYS A 420 0.09 -20.08 -5.31
CA LYS A 420 -1.06 -20.56 -4.54
C LYS A 420 -2.35 -20.57 -5.38
N GLN A 421 -2.43 -19.71 -6.39
CA GLN A 421 -3.56 -19.60 -7.31
C GLN A 421 -3.45 -20.57 -8.50
N GLY A 422 -2.42 -21.42 -8.56
CA GLY A 422 -2.19 -22.34 -9.67
C GLY A 422 -1.47 -21.73 -10.88
N PHE A 423 -1.09 -20.45 -10.80
CA PHE A 423 -0.26 -19.77 -11.80
C PHE A 423 1.23 -20.01 -11.51
N THR A 424 1.77 -21.10 -12.05
CA THR A 424 3.12 -21.58 -11.74
C THR A 424 4.08 -21.37 -12.91
N PHE A 425 5.20 -20.70 -12.65
CA PHE A 425 6.29 -20.50 -13.60
C PHE A 425 7.65 -20.67 -12.93
N ASN A 426 8.74 -20.75 -13.71
CA ASN A 426 10.08 -20.84 -13.14
C ASN A 426 10.55 -19.45 -12.63
N PRO A 427 10.71 -19.22 -11.32
CA PRO A 427 11.02 -17.90 -10.77
C PRO A 427 12.43 -17.40 -11.14
N ILE A 428 13.38 -18.32 -11.31
CA ILE A 428 14.77 -17.97 -11.69
C ILE A 428 14.78 -17.45 -13.14
N LYS A 429 14.07 -18.13 -14.05
CA LYS A 429 13.92 -17.68 -15.44
C LYS A 429 13.18 -16.34 -15.51
N PHE A 430 12.06 -16.22 -14.78
CA PHE A 430 11.29 -14.98 -14.71
C PHE A 430 12.17 -13.80 -14.25
N LEU A 431 12.88 -13.96 -13.12
CA LEU A 431 13.76 -12.92 -12.60
C LEU A 431 14.86 -12.57 -13.62
N LYS A 432 15.56 -13.57 -14.15
CA LYS A 432 16.65 -13.34 -15.11
C LYS A 432 16.18 -12.59 -16.36
N TYR A 433 15.08 -13.03 -16.97
CA TYR A 433 14.59 -12.42 -18.21
C TYR A 433 14.10 -11.00 -17.96
N THR A 434 13.32 -10.80 -16.90
CA THR A 434 12.80 -9.48 -16.51
C THR A 434 13.94 -8.51 -16.20
N VAL A 435 14.94 -8.91 -15.41
CA VAL A 435 16.07 -8.04 -15.04
C VAL A 435 16.88 -7.64 -16.27
N ILE A 436 17.15 -8.55 -17.20
CA ILE A 436 17.87 -8.22 -18.44
C ILE A 436 17.09 -7.19 -19.27
N LEU A 437 15.80 -7.43 -19.52
CA LEU A 437 15.00 -6.55 -20.36
C LEU A 437 14.76 -5.19 -19.70
N PHE A 438 14.47 -5.17 -18.39
CA PHE A 438 14.20 -3.92 -17.67
C PHE A 438 15.46 -3.07 -17.49
N THR A 439 16.64 -3.67 -17.30
CA THR A 439 17.88 -2.89 -17.24
C THR A 439 18.27 -2.30 -18.61
N ILE A 440 17.98 -2.99 -19.72
CA ILE A 440 18.09 -2.41 -21.07
C ILE A 440 17.12 -1.23 -21.23
N ALA A 441 15.84 -1.41 -20.84
CA ALA A 441 14.83 -0.37 -20.87
C ALA A 441 15.22 0.86 -20.03
N ASP A 442 15.76 0.67 -18.83
CA ASP A 442 16.31 1.75 -18.00
C ASP A 442 17.44 2.50 -18.72
N GLY A 443 18.34 1.78 -19.39
CA GLY A 443 19.40 2.39 -20.22
C GLY A 443 18.86 3.24 -21.36
N ILE A 444 17.86 2.74 -22.10
CA ILE A 444 17.18 3.48 -23.17
C ILE A 444 16.48 4.73 -22.60
N MET A 445 15.75 4.60 -21.49
CA MET A 445 15.07 5.72 -20.85
C MET A 445 16.04 6.82 -20.43
N ARG A 446 17.18 6.44 -19.80
CA ARG A 446 18.24 7.37 -19.41
C ARG A 446 18.83 8.11 -20.62
N MET A 447 19.15 7.40 -21.70
CA MET A 447 19.64 8.02 -22.94
C MET A 447 18.58 8.94 -23.57
N LYS A 448 17.30 8.53 -23.57
CA LYS A 448 16.17 9.35 -24.05
C LYS A 448 16.06 10.67 -23.29
N LEU A 449 16.08 10.63 -21.96
CA LEU A 449 15.96 11.83 -21.12
C LEU A 449 17.16 12.78 -21.30
N ARG A 450 18.35 12.24 -21.55
CA ARG A 450 19.58 13.02 -21.77
C ARG A 450 19.75 13.55 -23.20
N THR A 451 19.03 12.99 -24.17
CA THR A 451 19.12 13.36 -25.60
C THR A 451 17.97 14.26 -26.03
N LYS A 452 16.72 13.87 -25.75
CA LYS A 452 15.52 14.53 -26.28
C LYS A 452 15.44 16.04 -26.02
N PRO A 453 15.77 16.57 -24.82
CA PRO A 453 15.73 18.03 -24.59
C PRO A 453 16.68 18.83 -25.47
N PHE A 454 17.69 18.17 -26.02
CA PHE A 454 18.80 18.75 -26.78
C PHE A 454 18.75 18.38 -28.26
N GLU A 455 17.80 17.57 -28.72
CA GLU A 455 17.74 17.14 -30.13
C GLU A 455 17.54 18.34 -31.07
N ILE A 456 18.31 18.37 -32.17
CA ILE A 456 18.17 19.41 -33.21
C ILE A 456 16.94 19.08 -34.07
N ASN A 457 16.83 17.84 -34.53
CA ASN A 457 15.69 17.37 -35.31
C ASN A 457 14.61 16.84 -34.35
N LYS A 458 13.54 17.61 -34.16
CA LYS A 458 12.45 17.25 -33.25
C LYS A 458 11.84 15.89 -33.61
N GLY A 459 11.73 15.00 -32.63
CA GLY A 459 11.13 13.68 -32.78
C GLY A 459 12.12 12.56 -33.12
N GLU A 460 13.36 12.87 -33.51
CA GLU A 460 14.37 11.87 -33.87
C GLU A 460 14.67 10.91 -32.71
N THR A 461 14.78 11.45 -31.49
CA THR A 461 15.01 10.63 -30.29
C THR A 461 13.86 9.67 -30.03
N ILE A 462 12.61 10.12 -30.21
CA ILE A 462 11.43 9.27 -29.98
C ILE A 462 11.31 8.18 -31.05
N ALA A 463 11.60 8.52 -32.32
CA ALA A 463 11.62 7.54 -33.40
C ALA A 463 12.68 6.43 -33.14
N LEU A 464 13.88 6.81 -32.70
CA LEU A 464 14.91 5.85 -32.33
C LEU A 464 14.48 4.98 -31.14
N VAL A 465 13.89 5.57 -30.10
CA VAL A 465 13.40 4.82 -28.94
C VAL A 465 12.36 3.79 -29.38
N ASN A 466 11.34 4.17 -30.15
CA ASN A 466 10.32 3.24 -30.62
C ASN A 466 10.93 2.08 -31.44
N LYS A 467 11.84 2.38 -32.37
CA LYS A 467 12.58 1.38 -33.14
C LYS A 467 13.35 0.40 -32.24
N LEU A 468 14.06 0.91 -31.23
CA LEU A 468 14.82 0.08 -30.30
C LEU A 468 13.89 -0.81 -29.47
N LEU A 469 12.72 -0.33 -29.07
CA LEU A 469 11.77 -1.11 -28.27
C LEU A 469 11.07 -2.19 -29.09
N GLU A 470 10.66 -1.89 -30.32
CA GLU A 470 10.15 -2.88 -31.27
C GLU A 470 11.18 -3.98 -31.52
N GLN A 471 12.45 -3.60 -31.73
CA GLN A 471 13.54 -4.56 -31.89
C GLN A 471 13.76 -5.40 -30.62
N LEU A 472 13.82 -4.77 -29.45
CA LEU A 472 14.02 -5.45 -28.17
C LEU A 472 12.89 -6.45 -27.88
N HIS A 473 11.64 -6.05 -28.13
CA HIS A 473 10.45 -6.88 -27.95
C HIS A 473 10.48 -8.09 -28.90
N SER A 474 10.69 -7.85 -30.20
CA SER A 474 10.80 -8.91 -31.22
C SER A 474 11.93 -9.90 -30.93
N ASP A 475 13.12 -9.40 -30.59
CA ASP A 475 14.28 -10.23 -30.26
C ASP A 475 14.00 -11.10 -29.02
N ALA A 476 13.36 -10.52 -27.99
CA ALA A 476 13.00 -11.20 -26.76
C ALA A 476 11.92 -12.27 -26.98
N TYR A 477 11.01 -12.09 -27.94
CA TYR A 477 10.08 -13.14 -28.36
C TYR A 477 10.81 -14.29 -29.06
N TYR A 478 11.70 -13.98 -30.00
CA TYR A 478 12.41 -14.98 -30.78
C TYR A 478 13.31 -15.87 -29.92
N LYS A 479 14.06 -15.29 -28.96
CA LYS A 479 14.95 -16.03 -28.05
C LYS A 479 14.95 -15.45 -26.64
N PRO A 480 15.07 -16.30 -25.60
CA PRO A 480 15.25 -15.81 -24.25
C PRO A 480 16.45 -14.86 -24.11
N PRO A 481 16.30 -13.72 -23.41
CA PRO A 481 17.36 -12.73 -23.29
C PRO A 481 18.55 -13.28 -22.50
N THR A 482 19.76 -12.91 -22.94
CA THR A 482 21.03 -13.36 -22.35
C THR A 482 21.95 -12.19 -22.00
N LYS A 483 22.95 -12.44 -21.16
CA LYS A 483 23.99 -11.45 -20.83
C LYS A 483 24.69 -10.92 -22.09
N LYS A 484 25.05 -11.81 -23.03
CA LYS A 484 25.72 -11.43 -24.28
C LYS A 484 24.82 -10.57 -25.17
N TYR A 485 23.52 -10.88 -25.19
CA TYR A 485 22.53 -10.08 -25.90
C TYR A 485 22.44 -8.67 -25.30
N LEU A 486 22.32 -8.54 -23.98
CA LEU A 486 22.29 -7.25 -23.29
C LEU A 486 23.48 -6.36 -23.67
N GLN A 487 24.70 -6.88 -23.59
CA GLN A 487 25.90 -6.10 -23.91
C GLN A 487 25.91 -5.66 -25.37
N LYS A 488 25.60 -6.59 -26.30
CA LYS A 488 25.55 -6.29 -27.74
C LYS A 488 24.48 -5.24 -28.05
N PHE A 489 23.29 -5.38 -27.47
CA PHE A 489 22.16 -4.50 -27.70
C PHE A 489 22.42 -3.11 -27.12
N MET A 490 22.93 -3.01 -25.89
CA MET A 490 23.28 -1.72 -25.29
C MET A 490 24.39 -1.01 -26.05
N LYS A 491 25.43 -1.72 -26.50
CA LYS A 491 26.48 -1.16 -27.35
C LYS A 491 25.91 -0.60 -28.66
N TYR A 492 24.99 -1.32 -29.29
CA TYR A 492 24.28 -0.85 -30.49
C TYR A 492 23.44 0.40 -30.18
N ALA A 493 22.61 0.37 -29.14
CA ALA A 493 21.76 1.49 -28.75
C ALA A 493 22.59 2.76 -28.46
N VAL A 494 23.67 2.65 -27.68
CA VAL A 494 24.59 3.78 -27.39
C VAL A 494 25.17 4.37 -28.68
N ALA A 495 25.61 3.52 -29.61
CA ALA A 495 26.14 3.97 -30.89
C ALA A 495 25.10 4.70 -31.74
N GLU A 496 23.84 4.26 -31.74
CA GLU A 496 22.75 4.95 -32.45
C GLU A 496 22.39 6.28 -31.79
N PHE A 497 22.29 6.32 -30.45
CA PHE A 497 22.02 7.56 -29.70
C PHE A 497 23.11 8.61 -29.92
N ASN A 498 24.38 8.20 -30.00
CA ASN A 498 25.50 9.10 -30.26
C ASN A 498 25.47 9.73 -31.67
N LYS A 499 24.68 9.18 -32.61
CA LYS A 499 24.51 9.75 -33.96
C LYS A 499 23.48 10.88 -34.00
N ILE A 500 22.60 10.98 -33.01
CA ILE A 500 21.56 12.02 -32.98
C ILE A 500 22.24 13.38 -32.82
N PRO A 501 22.01 14.33 -33.75
CA PRO A 501 22.55 15.67 -33.62
C PRO A 501 21.87 16.39 -32.45
N VAL A 502 22.68 16.87 -31.51
CA VAL A 502 22.24 17.57 -30.32
C VAL A 502 22.85 18.97 -30.23
N GLU A 503 22.06 19.93 -29.77
CA GLU A 503 22.49 21.29 -29.48
C GLU A 503 22.88 21.41 -28.00
N ASN A 504 24.09 21.89 -27.74
CA ASN A 504 24.55 22.19 -26.38
C ASN A 504 24.01 23.54 -25.90
N LYS A 505 22.69 23.61 -25.70
CA LYS A 505 22.02 24.75 -25.08
C LYS A 505 21.88 24.56 -23.56
N PRO A 506 21.90 25.64 -22.75
CA PRO A 506 21.57 25.55 -21.34
C PRO A 506 20.08 25.17 -21.17
N VAL A 507 19.80 24.21 -20.29
CA VAL A 507 18.43 23.91 -19.86
C VAL A 507 17.99 24.91 -18.81
N LYS A 508 16.69 25.20 -18.71
CA LYS A 508 16.17 26.14 -17.71
C LYS A 508 16.48 25.64 -16.29
N LYS A 509 16.06 24.40 -16.01
CA LYS A 509 16.28 23.68 -14.75
C LYS A 509 16.25 22.17 -15.02
N ARG A 510 16.89 21.43 -14.12
CA ARG A 510 16.74 19.98 -13.99
C ARG A 510 15.68 19.70 -12.94
N ILE A 511 14.68 18.90 -13.30
CA ILE A 511 13.55 18.58 -12.43
C ILE A 511 13.52 17.07 -12.22
N GLY A 512 13.69 16.66 -10.96
CA GLY A 512 13.52 15.27 -10.55
C GLY A 512 12.04 14.93 -10.43
N ILE A 513 11.64 13.75 -10.90
CA ILE A 513 10.29 13.22 -10.66
C ILE A 513 10.43 11.94 -9.83
N VAL A 514 9.83 11.98 -8.64
CA VAL A 514 9.71 10.86 -7.70
C VAL A 514 8.25 10.64 -7.37
N GLY A 515 7.91 9.61 -6.60
CA GLY A 515 6.52 9.40 -6.17
C GLY A 515 6.07 7.95 -6.20
N GLU A 516 4.76 7.79 -6.12
CA GLU A 516 4.10 6.49 -6.24
C GLU A 516 4.46 5.83 -7.59
N ILE A 517 4.89 4.57 -7.54
CA ILE A 517 5.54 3.88 -8.65
C ILE A 517 4.71 3.85 -9.95
N TYR A 518 3.39 3.70 -9.86
CA TYR A 518 2.53 3.71 -11.03
C TYR A 518 2.38 5.12 -11.59
N LEU A 519 2.05 6.12 -10.76
CA LEU A 519 1.92 7.50 -11.22
C LEU A 519 3.23 8.05 -11.80
N LYS A 520 4.38 7.69 -11.21
CA LYS A 520 5.70 8.11 -11.70
C LYS A 520 5.95 7.65 -13.15
N ASN A 521 5.53 6.42 -13.49
CA ASN A 521 5.92 5.77 -14.74
C ASN A 521 4.80 5.66 -15.78
N ASN A 522 3.55 5.96 -15.40
CA ASN A 522 2.39 5.93 -16.29
C ASN A 522 2.08 7.33 -16.83
N CYS A 523 2.33 7.55 -18.13
CA CYS A 523 2.14 8.86 -18.77
C CYS A 523 0.69 9.36 -18.70
N PHE A 524 -0.31 8.49 -18.86
CA PHE A 524 -1.71 8.91 -18.78
C PHE A 524 -2.05 9.42 -17.37
N SER A 525 -1.66 8.66 -16.35
CA SER A 525 -2.06 8.91 -14.97
C SER A 525 -1.35 10.10 -14.32
N ASN A 526 -0.23 10.55 -14.89
CA ASN A 526 0.46 11.78 -14.49
C ASN A 526 0.24 12.97 -15.44
N ASN A 527 -0.78 12.89 -16.32
CA ASN A 527 -1.10 13.92 -17.30
C ASN A 527 0.08 14.30 -18.20
N TYR A 528 0.88 13.31 -18.60
CA TYR A 528 2.03 13.46 -19.50
C TYR A 528 3.06 14.49 -18.97
N LEU A 529 3.30 14.48 -17.66
CA LEU A 529 4.13 15.49 -16.99
C LEU A 529 5.55 15.58 -17.59
N VAL A 530 6.16 14.43 -17.93
CA VAL A 530 7.51 14.39 -18.51
C VAL A 530 7.53 15.14 -19.83
N GLU A 531 6.62 14.81 -20.74
CA GLU A 531 6.49 15.47 -22.04
C GLU A 531 6.16 16.97 -21.89
N TRP A 532 5.29 17.33 -20.94
CA TRP A 532 4.90 18.71 -20.67
C TRP A 532 6.08 19.58 -20.20
N LEU A 533 6.97 19.02 -19.37
CA LEU A 533 8.20 19.66 -18.89
C LEU A 533 9.24 19.78 -20.00
N GLU A 534 9.48 18.70 -20.74
CA GLU A 534 10.43 18.67 -21.86
C GLU A 534 10.08 19.74 -22.91
N GLN A 535 8.79 19.87 -23.27
CA GLN A 535 8.31 20.90 -24.21
C GLN A 535 8.56 22.34 -23.75
N ARG A 536 8.76 22.57 -22.45
CA ARG A 536 9.01 23.90 -21.87
C ARG A 536 10.48 24.21 -21.66
N GLY A 537 11.38 23.30 -22.06
CA GLY A 537 12.84 23.46 -21.96
C GLY A 537 13.42 23.03 -20.61
N TYR A 538 12.71 22.17 -19.87
CA TYR A 538 13.24 21.53 -18.66
C TYR A 538 13.87 20.19 -18.98
N GLU A 539 14.92 19.84 -18.25
CA GLU A 539 15.49 18.50 -18.26
C GLU A 539 14.84 17.67 -17.15
N VAL A 540 14.25 16.54 -17.49
CA VAL A 540 13.61 15.66 -16.51
C VAL A 540 14.58 14.57 -16.07
N VAL A 541 14.64 14.33 -14.76
CA VAL A 541 15.43 13.26 -14.15
C VAL A 541 14.48 12.26 -13.50
N LEU A 542 14.56 11.00 -13.94
CA LEU A 542 13.83 9.87 -13.38
C LEU A 542 14.82 8.85 -12.81
N THR A 543 14.44 8.16 -11.75
CA THR A 543 15.19 6.99 -11.27
C THR A 543 14.83 5.75 -12.07
N SER A 544 15.79 4.83 -12.23
CA SER A 544 15.58 3.56 -12.92
C SER A 544 14.44 2.76 -12.30
N TYR A 545 13.59 2.18 -13.15
CA TYR A 545 12.42 1.41 -12.74
C TYR A 545 12.81 0.16 -11.96
N ILE A 546 13.94 -0.48 -12.32
CA ILE A 546 14.42 -1.70 -11.65
C ILE A 546 14.75 -1.49 -10.16
N LYS A 547 15.07 -0.25 -9.73
CA LYS A 547 15.39 0.06 -8.33
C LYS A 547 14.24 -0.26 -7.38
N PHE A 548 13.00 -0.10 -7.82
CA PHE A 548 11.84 -0.44 -7.01
C PHE A 548 11.77 -1.94 -6.69
N PHE A 549 12.10 -2.79 -7.66
CA PHE A 549 12.16 -4.25 -7.44
C PHE A 549 13.37 -4.64 -6.59
N GLU A 550 14.52 -3.99 -6.82
CA GLU A 550 15.74 -4.18 -6.03
C GLU A 550 15.51 -3.84 -4.55
N TYR A 551 14.81 -2.74 -4.27
CA TYR A 551 14.38 -2.32 -2.94
C TYR A 551 13.59 -3.41 -2.20
N GLY A 552 12.71 -4.14 -2.90
CA GLY A 552 11.96 -5.25 -2.31
C GLY A 552 12.84 -6.39 -1.78
N PHE A 553 14.01 -6.62 -2.40
CA PHE A 553 14.96 -7.63 -1.93
C PHE A 553 15.76 -7.16 -0.71
N TYR A 554 16.17 -5.88 -0.68
CA TYR A 554 16.80 -5.27 0.50
C TYR A 554 15.87 -5.27 1.70
N SER A 555 14.62 -4.89 1.47
CA SER A 555 13.58 -4.77 2.49
C SER A 555 13.47 -6.05 3.33
N ARG A 556 13.46 -7.22 2.69
CA ARG A 556 13.43 -8.54 3.38
C ARG A 556 14.61 -8.77 4.32
N VAL A 557 15.81 -8.30 3.94
CA VAL A 557 17.02 -8.45 4.75
C VAL A 557 16.97 -7.52 5.96
N TYR A 558 16.50 -6.28 5.78
CA TYR A 558 16.46 -5.28 6.84
C TYR A 558 15.44 -5.60 7.94
N LEU A 559 14.26 -6.15 7.62
CA LEU A 559 13.29 -6.55 8.64
C LEU A 559 13.86 -7.57 9.64
N ALA A 560 14.65 -8.52 9.15
CA ALA A 560 15.31 -9.50 10.01
C ALA A 560 16.49 -8.89 10.79
N LYS A 561 17.28 -8.02 10.14
CA LYS A 561 18.43 -7.35 10.75
C LYS A 561 18.01 -6.44 11.92
N GLU A 562 16.90 -5.73 11.75
CA GLU A 562 16.31 -4.81 12.74
C GLU A 562 15.33 -5.49 13.71
N ARG A 563 15.32 -6.83 13.73
CA ARG A 563 14.50 -7.67 14.63
C ARG A 563 13.00 -7.34 14.60
N ILE A 564 12.49 -6.95 13.43
CA ILE A 564 11.07 -6.74 13.18
C ILE A 564 10.37 -8.08 12.96
N THR A 565 11.00 -8.96 12.19
CA THR A 565 10.50 -10.30 11.92
C THR A 565 11.51 -11.33 12.40
N GLU A 566 11.03 -12.56 12.64
CA GLU A 566 11.93 -13.67 12.86
C GLU A 566 12.87 -13.86 11.65
N PRO A 567 14.19 -14.05 11.87
CA PRO A 567 15.14 -14.22 10.77
C PRO A 567 14.90 -15.52 9.97
N ASP A 568 14.38 -15.37 8.75
CA ASP A 568 14.26 -16.47 7.78
C ASP A 568 15.51 -16.52 6.89
N LYS A 569 16.44 -17.45 7.20
CA LYS A 569 17.72 -17.59 6.47
C LYS A 569 17.51 -17.77 4.96
N THR A 570 16.47 -18.49 4.55
CA THR A 570 16.19 -18.73 3.14
C THR A 570 15.75 -17.45 2.44
N LYS A 571 14.83 -16.69 3.04
CA LYS A 571 14.37 -15.40 2.48
C LYS A 571 15.50 -14.36 2.46
N ILE A 572 16.33 -14.31 3.49
CA ILE A 572 17.50 -13.42 3.56
C ILE A 572 18.50 -13.77 2.46
N THR A 573 18.86 -15.04 2.32
CA THR A 573 19.85 -15.50 1.34
C THR A 573 19.37 -15.30 -0.09
N THR A 574 18.12 -15.68 -0.39
CA THR A 574 17.52 -15.47 -1.71
C THR A 574 17.36 -13.98 -2.04
N GLY A 575 17.00 -13.15 -1.05
CA GLY A 575 16.97 -11.69 -1.19
C GLY A 575 18.34 -11.12 -1.58
N ALA A 576 19.39 -11.51 -0.86
CA ALA A 576 20.76 -11.10 -1.16
C ALA A 576 21.22 -11.53 -2.57
N ILE A 577 20.96 -12.78 -2.96
CA ILE A 577 21.31 -13.30 -4.30
C ILE A 577 20.56 -12.54 -5.41
N ASN A 578 19.26 -12.28 -5.22
CA ASN A 578 18.45 -11.57 -6.22
C ASN A 578 18.90 -10.12 -6.39
N HIS A 579 19.23 -9.44 -5.29
CA HIS A 579 19.81 -8.10 -5.34
C HIS A 579 21.15 -8.10 -6.08
N LEU A 580 22.08 -9.01 -5.75
CA LEU A 580 23.37 -9.13 -6.45
C LEU A 580 23.20 -9.42 -7.94
N THR A 581 22.16 -10.18 -8.31
CA THR A 581 21.81 -10.45 -9.70
C THR A 581 21.38 -9.18 -10.43
N ILE A 582 20.51 -8.37 -9.83
CA ILE A 582 20.11 -7.07 -10.40
C ILE A 582 21.32 -6.16 -10.53
N GLU A 583 22.12 -6.03 -9.47
CA GLU A 583 23.30 -5.17 -9.48
C GLU A 583 24.31 -5.59 -10.55
N HIS A 584 24.51 -6.90 -10.75
CA HIS A 584 25.37 -7.41 -11.82
C HIS A 584 24.92 -6.91 -13.21
N TYR A 585 23.65 -7.07 -13.55
CA TYR A 585 23.14 -6.65 -14.86
C TYR A 585 23.11 -5.12 -15.01
N ARG A 586 22.81 -4.38 -13.94
CA ARG A 586 22.89 -2.91 -13.93
C ARG A 586 24.31 -2.43 -14.22
N LYS A 587 25.33 -3.03 -13.60
CA LYS A 587 26.74 -2.70 -13.87
C LYS A 587 27.12 -2.94 -15.33
N LEU A 588 26.62 -4.00 -15.96
CA LEU A 588 26.88 -4.25 -17.39
C LEU A 588 26.28 -3.17 -18.30
N VAL A 589 25.06 -2.73 -18.01
CA VAL A 589 24.44 -1.60 -18.72
C VAL A 589 25.24 -0.32 -18.48
N GLU A 590 25.68 -0.08 -17.25
CA GLU A 590 26.48 1.09 -16.88
C GLU A 590 27.82 1.14 -17.62
N GLU A 591 28.52 0.01 -17.76
CA GLU A 591 29.78 -0.07 -18.52
C GLU A 591 29.60 0.33 -20.00
N GLU A 592 28.51 -0.08 -20.64
CA GLU A 592 28.22 0.32 -22.03
C GLU A 592 27.80 1.79 -22.10
N LEU A 593 27.00 2.28 -21.14
CA LEU A 593 26.54 3.66 -21.08
C LEU A 593 27.67 4.68 -20.88
N LYS A 594 28.83 4.31 -20.34
CA LYS A 594 29.99 5.21 -20.28
C LYS A 594 30.44 5.72 -21.65
N ASN A 595 30.11 5.00 -22.72
CA ASN A 595 30.42 5.40 -24.10
C ASN A 595 29.36 6.33 -24.71
N PHE A 596 28.27 6.65 -23.98
CA PHE A 596 27.25 7.59 -24.43
C PHE A 596 27.73 9.03 -24.23
N ASN A 597 27.62 9.88 -25.26
CA ASN A 597 28.16 11.24 -25.26
C ASN A 597 27.64 12.13 -24.13
N ARG A 598 26.43 11.88 -23.63
CA ARG A 598 25.79 12.64 -22.54
C ARG A 598 25.60 11.81 -21.27
N TYR A 599 26.47 10.83 -21.08
CA TYR A 599 26.48 9.90 -19.95
C TYR A 599 26.38 10.64 -18.60
N GLU A 600 25.55 10.08 -17.73
CA GLU A 600 25.43 10.47 -16.34
C GLU A 600 25.32 9.20 -15.50
N LYS A 601 26.19 9.07 -14.49
CA LYS A 601 26.22 7.91 -13.62
C LYS A 601 24.93 7.84 -12.81
N GLU A 602 24.29 6.68 -12.80
CA GLU A 602 23.23 6.41 -11.83
C GLU A 602 23.82 5.79 -10.56
N VAL A 603 23.50 6.36 -9.40
CA VAL A 603 23.90 5.79 -8.10
C VAL A 603 23.16 4.48 -7.85
N LEU A 604 23.90 3.43 -7.47
CA LEU A 604 23.34 2.13 -7.07
C LEU A 604 22.72 2.23 -5.66
N ILE A 605 21.75 1.36 -5.34
CA ILE A 605 21.18 1.35 -3.98
C ILE A 605 22.26 0.98 -2.97
N SER A 606 23.10 -0.02 -3.27
CA SER A 606 24.23 -0.43 -2.44
C SER A 606 25.23 0.70 -2.14
N GLU A 607 25.49 1.56 -3.12
CA GLU A 607 26.33 2.76 -2.93
C GLU A 607 25.63 3.79 -2.05
N ALA A 608 24.36 4.09 -2.34
CA ALA A 608 23.57 5.09 -1.60
C ALA A 608 23.38 4.70 -0.13
N LEU A 609 23.31 3.40 0.19
CA LEU A 609 23.21 2.87 1.55
C LEU A 609 24.49 3.01 2.38
N GLN A 610 25.65 3.33 1.77
CA GLN A 610 26.90 3.58 2.50
C GLN A 610 26.99 5.01 3.05
N HIS A 611 26.12 5.92 2.57
CA HIS A 611 26.04 7.28 3.08
C HIS A 611 25.51 7.30 4.52
N LYS A 612 26.18 8.03 5.42
CA LYS A 612 25.80 8.11 6.85
C LYS A 612 24.47 8.81 7.10
N ASP A 613 24.03 9.66 6.16
CA ASP A 613 22.81 10.45 6.27
C ASP A 613 21.60 9.64 5.80
N GLU A 614 21.19 8.64 6.57
CA GLU A 614 19.99 7.87 6.26
C GLU A 614 18.72 8.70 6.51
N PRO A 615 17.87 8.94 5.49
CA PRO A 615 16.70 9.80 5.66
C PRO A 615 15.60 9.15 6.51
N LEU A 616 15.46 7.81 6.48
CA LEU A 616 14.47 7.05 7.25
C LEU A 616 14.99 5.69 7.73
N PRO A 617 14.46 5.18 8.86
CA PRO A 617 14.68 3.80 9.29
C PRO A 617 14.28 2.76 8.24
N ARG A 618 15.03 1.65 8.13
CA ARG A 618 14.85 0.68 7.03
C ARG A 618 13.69 -0.30 7.24
N TYR A 619 13.14 -0.40 8.45
CA TYR A 619 11.90 -1.12 8.70
C TYR A 619 10.65 -0.43 8.11
N LEU A 620 10.74 0.85 7.73
CA LEU A 620 9.65 1.56 7.05
C LEU A 620 9.57 1.13 5.57
N GLN A 621 8.78 0.09 5.31
CA GLN A 621 8.78 -0.60 4.02
C GLN A 621 7.44 -0.54 3.26
N PHE A 622 6.52 0.32 3.69
CA PHE A 622 5.24 0.50 3.02
C PHE A 622 5.37 1.39 1.77
N GLY A 623 4.68 1.02 0.69
CA GLY A 623 4.82 1.70 -0.61
C GLY A 623 6.27 1.67 -1.08
N GLU A 624 6.81 2.83 -1.45
CA GLU A 624 8.22 3.03 -1.79
C GLU A 624 9.12 3.08 -0.54
N GLY A 625 8.56 3.22 0.66
CA GLY A 625 9.27 3.17 1.94
C GLY A 625 10.50 4.09 1.98
N TRP A 626 11.60 3.57 2.53
CA TRP A 626 12.87 4.28 2.60
C TRP A 626 13.55 4.53 1.24
N LEU A 627 13.09 3.92 0.13
CA LEU A 627 13.66 4.16 -1.19
C LEU A 627 13.37 5.58 -1.67
N LEU A 628 12.15 6.09 -1.49
CA LEU A 628 11.76 7.39 -2.06
C LEU A 628 12.58 8.57 -1.50
N PRO A 629 12.75 8.73 -0.17
CA PRO A 629 13.66 9.76 0.35
C PRO A 629 15.12 9.54 -0.07
N LEU A 630 15.56 8.29 -0.21
CA LEU A 630 16.90 7.97 -0.70
C LEU A 630 17.07 8.47 -2.15
N GLU A 631 16.10 8.23 -3.02
CA GLU A 631 16.09 8.74 -4.39
C GLU A 631 16.15 10.27 -4.43
N ILE A 632 15.38 10.97 -3.57
CA ILE A 632 15.42 12.43 -3.45
C ILE A 632 16.82 12.90 -3.02
N SER A 633 17.39 12.30 -1.97
CA SER A 633 18.73 12.63 -1.48
C SER A 633 19.77 12.49 -2.60
N GLU A 634 19.74 11.39 -3.34
CA GLU A 634 20.71 11.15 -4.42
C GLU A 634 20.50 12.11 -5.61
N MET A 635 19.26 12.46 -5.94
CA MET A 635 18.98 13.52 -6.94
C MET A 635 19.58 14.86 -6.53
N VAL A 636 19.39 15.27 -5.26
CA VAL A 636 19.91 16.54 -4.75
C VAL A 636 21.44 16.57 -4.74
N LYS A 637 22.09 15.47 -4.31
CA LYS A 637 23.55 15.32 -4.38
C LYS A 637 24.06 15.35 -5.83
N GLY A 638 23.28 14.84 -6.78
CA GLY A 638 23.53 14.91 -8.23
C GLY A 638 23.22 16.28 -8.87
N GLY A 639 22.90 17.31 -8.08
CA GLY A 639 22.66 18.67 -8.56
C GLY A 639 21.23 18.95 -9.04
N VAL A 640 20.28 18.04 -8.82
CA VAL A 640 18.86 18.26 -9.11
C VAL A 640 18.19 18.92 -7.91
N LYS A 641 17.99 20.23 -8.00
CA LYS A 641 17.50 21.05 -6.87
C LYS A 641 15.97 21.21 -6.81
N ASP A 642 15.28 20.90 -7.89
CA ASP A 642 13.82 20.97 -7.98
C ASP A 642 13.29 19.53 -8.15
N VAL A 643 12.42 19.08 -7.23
CA VAL A 643 11.84 17.72 -7.25
C VAL A 643 10.32 17.80 -7.18
N ILE A 644 9.65 17.10 -8.08
CA ILE A 644 8.20 16.89 -8.07
C ILE A 644 7.93 15.48 -7.53
N SER A 645 7.19 15.39 -6.44
CA SER A 645 6.71 14.12 -5.89
C SER A 645 5.26 13.86 -6.32
N LEU A 646 5.06 12.84 -7.14
CA LEU A 646 3.75 12.41 -7.62
C LEU A 646 3.09 11.46 -6.63
N GLN A 647 1.87 11.78 -6.21
CA GLN A 647 1.14 10.92 -5.29
C GLN A 647 -0.36 10.97 -5.57
N PRO A 648 -1.08 9.85 -5.43
CA PRO A 648 -2.53 9.88 -5.49
C PRO A 648 -3.09 10.61 -4.27
N PHE A 649 -4.28 11.17 -4.41
CA PHE A 649 -4.99 11.75 -3.26
C PHE A 649 -5.16 10.69 -2.15
N GLY A 650 -4.83 11.07 -0.92
CA GLY A 650 -4.89 10.19 0.24
C GLY A 650 -3.80 9.10 0.29
N CYS A 651 -2.70 9.20 -0.48
CA CYS A 651 -1.63 8.19 -0.46
C CYS A 651 -1.02 8.00 0.93
N ILE A 652 -1.43 6.96 1.65
CA ILE A 652 -1.01 6.69 3.03
C ILE A 652 0.50 6.49 3.21
N SER A 653 1.20 6.05 2.17
CA SER A 653 2.66 5.91 2.18
C SER A 653 3.33 7.28 2.05
N ASN A 654 3.01 8.02 0.99
CA ASN A 654 3.71 9.26 0.63
C ASN A 654 3.40 10.42 1.58
N GLN A 655 2.31 10.36 2.36
CA GLN A 655 2.15 11.28 3.49
C GLN A 655 3.28 11.18 4.51
N ILE A 656 3.86 9.99 4.67
CA ILE A 656 5.03 9.77 5.51
C ILE A 656 6.29 10.04 4.71
N VAL A 657 6.56 9.22 3.67
CA VAL A 657 7.89 9.14 3.07
C VAL A 657 8.21 10.22 2.05
N ALA A 658 7.23 11.04 1.64
CA ALA A 658 7.46 12.13 0.69
C ALA A 658 7.15 13.50 1.26
N LYS A 659 5.93 13.72 1.77
CA LYS A 659 5.52 15.02 2.33
C LYS A 659 5.99 15.22 3.77
N GLY A 660 6.02 14.14 4.55
CA GLY A 660 6.22 14.21 6.00
C GLY A 660 7.67 14.19 6.45
N VAL A 661 8.61 13.78 5.59
CA VAL A 661 10.01 13.49 5.92
C VAL A 661 10.96 14.40 5.16
#